data_AF-A0AAD9MHR9-F1
#
_entry.id   AF-A0AAD9MHR9-F1
#
_cell.length_a   1.000
_cell.length_b   1.000
_cell.length_c   1.000
_cell.angle_alpha   90.00
_cell.angle_beta   90.00
_cell.angle_gamma   90.00
#
_symmetry.space_group_name_H-M   'P 1'
#
loop_
_entity.id
_entity.type
_entity.pdbx_description
1 polymer ?
#
loop_
_entity_poly.entity_id
_entity_poly.type
_entity_poly.pdbx_seq_one_letter_code
_entity_poly.pdbx_strand_id
1 'polypeptide(L)'
;MAQGTRRSGVSALVLLSLLLTGTHARVLLQDAAEPEDCCARLDSIGWNGSLPVVIIDSTEAIPLTSTTVADICTCEDGVSASYRGDTGVRGNSSKKNAKKSYKINTIFENGTNHNTEFLGFPKENDWVLYGGDPVDLTLGFRNWVAYNMARATGQYASRTKWVEVFLVDGDEPLSLADYNGIYIAEEKVKRDNDRVDIKKWTPENPTGGYLFAMDNDNYDDTETLVGPIPGMEFPFVLKYPKNEPEAVTWLDNYLTEFHDALFSADWLRAYPPFVNQSTWVDYFLVVELSKNPDGYRGSTYIENGASAPGIAGGSAISANGWRFLICADADRCVFDPDDGISEWYRRVWNDSDFRVAANARFAELRAGPWSDSAVNQLISVTADQIEPAILRDFENWGDFAFRDWYANPEVQFESEISSLQTWTLDRLAWMGAALERAASPAYRYPQDNQVPIPGSSGAASTAGRAVGRRAVQDDTKEETLSEAYSDTMQKRMGDAKLVYRHEDGMNYTRITEDIIVGSCPQSADDLRHLAEKEGVTVVLSLQEDTDMAYFNLDLAPILQACPAAGVTHLRCPIRDFDGHSLRLRLPTAVAALARAADRARGTLYFHCTAGLGARARGGPRLPVGLRARPVVLGLAGAGLASSVQVAGLDIGWGNRLDLAPVGRRWELRRDMLPGSYFYKFVMDGRWTKSPDHPQGFDGSNWNNVLNVQGWEKTPQSANRLN
;
A
#
# COMPACT_ATOMS: atom_id res chain seq x y z
N MET A 1 -45.55 -58.94 -51.66
CA MET A 1 -46.65 -58.01 -51.29
C MET A 1 -45.99 -56.65 -51.10
N ALA A 2 -45.88 -55.85 -52.15
CA ALA A 2 -46.89 -54.93 -52.69
C ALA A 2 -46.74 -53.53 -52.06
N GLN A 3 -46.28 -52.60 -52.90
CA GLN A 3 -46.53 -51.15 -52.92
C GLN A 3 -45.90 -50.31 -51.78
N GLY A 4 -45.33 -49.13 -52.01
CA GLY A 4 -45.28 -48.30 -53.19
C GLY A 4 -45.10 -46.82 -52.80
N THR A 5 -44.11 -46.18 -53.42
CA THR A 5 -44.12 -44.79 -53.92
C THR A 5 -44.03 -43.57 -52.99
N ARG A 6 -42.90 -42.88 -53.16
CA ARG A 6 -42.73 -41.43 -53.51
C ARG A 6 -43.17 -40.39 -52.49
N ARG A 7 -42.22 -39.53 -52.08
CA ARG A 7 -41.87 -38.30 -52.83
C ARG A 7 -40.57 -37.67 -52.32
N SER A 8 -39.75 -37.33 -53.31
CA SER A 8 -38.54 -36.54 -53.32
C SER A 8 -38.75 -35.09 -52.90
N GLY A 9 -37.75 -34.52 -52.23
CA GLY A 9 -37.25 -33.20 -52.55
C GLY A 9 -37.72 -32.04 -51.68
N VAL A 10 -37.15 -31.91 -50.47
CA VAL A 10 -36.68 -30.64 -49.88
C VAL A 10 -35.57 -30.96 -48.87
N SER A 11 -34.33 -31.20 -49.31
CA SER A 11 -33.19 -31.45 -48.39
C SER A 11 -31.95 -30.60 -48.67
N ALA A 12 -32.11 -29.43 -49.29
CA ALA A 12 -31.00 -28.49 -49.49
C ALA A 12 -31.24 -27.09 -48.90
N LEU A 13 -32.42 -26.81 -48.31
CA LEU A 13 -32.70 -25.52 -47.64
C LEU A 13 -32.83 -25.62 -46.10
N VAL A 14 -32.93 -26.83 -45.54
CA VAL A 14 -33.02 -27.05 -44.09
C VAL A 14 -31.63 -27.23 -43.45
N LEU A 15 -30.62 -27.63 -44.23
CA LEU A 15 -29.24 -27.72 -43.74
C LEU A 15 -28.48 -26.39 -43.73
N LEU A 16 -28.97 -25.36 -44.44
CA LEU A 16 -28.32 -24.03 -44.48
C LEU A 16 -28.88 -23.07 -43.42
N SER A 17 -29.99 -23.43 -42.76
CA SER A 17 -30.61 -22.65 -41.68
C SER A 17 -30.17 -23.10 -40.28
N LEU A 18 -29.44 -24.23 -40.17
CA LEU A 18 -28.89 -24.76 -38.91
C LEU A 18 -27.40 -24.43 -38.70
N LEU A 19 -26.77 -23.67 -39.61
CA LEU A 19 -25.37 -23.23 -39.51
C LEU A 19 -25.22 -21.73 -39.21
N LEU A 20 -26.31 -21.01 -38.90
CA LEU A 20 -26.28 -19.56 -38.69
C LEU A 20 -26.96 -19.05 -37.40
N THR A 21 -27.29 -19.93 -36.46
CA THR A 21 -27.66 -19.51 -35.11
C THR A 21 -26.98 -20.43 -34.12
N GLY A 22 -25.94 -19.89 -33.48
CA GLY A 22 -25.30 -20.51 -32.33
C GLY A 22 -26.27 -20.66 -31.16
N THR A 23 -25.74 -21.42 -30.19
CA THR A 23 -26.24 -21.74 -28.85
C THR A 23 -27.28 -22.87 -28.71
N HIS A 24 -26.89 -23.81 -27.83
CA HIS A 24 -27.69 -24.84 -27.14
C HIS A 24 -28.03 -26.12 -27.88
N ALA A 25 -27.02 -27.01 -28.02
CA ALA A 25 -27.25 -28.45 -28.05
C ALA A 25 -26.01 -29.23 -27.58
N ARG A 26 -25.72 -29.18 -26.27
CA ARG A 26 -24.87 -30.17 -25.58
C ARG A 26 -25.19 -30.18 -24.08
N VAL A 27 -26.46 -30.38 -23.76
CA VAL A 27 -26.89 -30.93 -22.46
C VAL A 27 -27.49 -32.27 -22.81
N LEU A 28 -27.19 -33.33 -22.04
CA LEU A 28 -27.44 -34.75 -22.31
C LEU A 28 -26.25 -35.48 -22.96
N LEU A 29 -25.11 -35.48 -22.28
CA LEU A 29 -24.14 -36.59 -22.14
C LEU A 29 -23.08 -36.13 -21.12
N GLN A 30 -23.49 -35.91 -19.87
CA GLN A 30 -22.58 -35.96 -18.73
C GLN A 30 -22.72 -37.37 -18.17
N ASP A 31 -21.93 -38.31 -18.73
CA ASP A 31 -21.44 -39.40 -17.91
C ASP A 31 -20.68 -38.75 -16.75
N ALA A 32 -20.90 -39.24 -15.53
CA ALA A 32 -20.20 -38.80 -14.33
C ALA A 32 -18.69 -38.91 -14.55
N ALA A 33 -18.06 -37.80 -14.95
CA ALA A 33 -16.62 -37.65 -14.87
C ALA A 33 -16.26 -37.79 -13.39
N GLU A 34 -15.32 -38.66 -13.07
CA GLU A 34 -14.71 -38.67 -11.74
C GLU A 34 -14.28 -37.23 -11.40
N PRO A 35 -14.39 -36.79 -10.12
CA PRO A 35 -13.96 -35.46 -9.74
C PRO A 35 -12.53 -35.26 -10.24
N GLU A 36 -12.37 -34.26 -11.11
CA GLU A 36 -11.14 -34.05 -11.86
C GLU A 36 -9.99 -33.84 -10.88
N ASP A 37 -8.93 -34.66 -10.98
CA ASP A 37 -7.77 -34.59 -10.10
C ASP A 37 -6.97 -33.32 -10.43
N CYS A 38 -7.15 -32.28 -9.62
CA CYS A 38 -6.56 -30.98 -9.89
C CYS A 38 -5.07 -30.92 -9.65
N CYS A 39 -4.53 -31.74 -8.74
CA CYS A 39 -3.09 -31.94 -8.65
C CYS A 39 -2.55 -32.50 -9.98
N ALA A 40 -3.21 -33.49 -10.58
CA ALA A 40 -2.82 -33.99 -11.90
C ALA A 40 -2.98 -32.95 -13.02
N ARG A 41 -4.02 -32.10 -12.97
CA ARG A 41 -4.16 -30.94 -13.90
C ARG A 41 -2.98 -29.99 -13.78
N LEU A 42 -2.57 -29.65 -12.56
CA LEU A 42 -1.42 -28.78 -12.30
C LEU A 42 -0.10 -29.42 -12.78
N ASP A 43 0.08 -30.72 -12.54
CA ASP A 43 1.24 -31.48 -13.05
C ASP A 43 1.30 -31.44 -14.59
N SER A 44 0.14 -31.54 -15.26
CA SER A 44 0.04 -31.56 -16.72
C SER A 44 0.50 -30.26 -17.39
N ILE A 45 0.38 -29.12 -16.68
CA ILE A 45 0.87 -27.82 -17.13
C ILE A 45 2.28 -27.51 -16.62
N GLY A 46 2.90 -28.46 -15.90
CA GLY A 46 4.24 -28.30 -15.32
C GLY A 46 4.29 -27.33 -14.15
N TRP A 47 3.19 -27.14 -13.42
CA TRP A 47 3.16 -26.29 -12.23
C TRP A 47 3.98 -26.91 -11.10
N ASN A 48 4.78 -26.10 -10.41
CA ASN A 48 5.68 -26.55 -9.36
C ASN A 48 5.70 -25.62 -8.13
N GLY A 49 4.61 -24.87 -7.90
CA GLY A 49 4.44 -24.05 -6.70
C GLY A 49 4.41 -24.90 -5.43
N SER A 50 4.93 -24.34 -4.33
CA SER A 50 5.02 -25.01 -3.02
C SER A 50 3.84 -24.71 -2.10
N LEU A 51 2.99 -23.77 -2.46
CA LEU A 51 1.79 -23.44 -1.69
C LEU A 51 0.59 -24.28 -2.18
N PRO A 52 -0.39 -24.53 -1.32
CA PRO A 52 -1.67 -25.10 -1.73
C PRO A 52 -2.28 -24.28 -2.87
N VAL A 53 -2.91 -24.95 -3.82
CA VAL A 53 -3.48 -24.31 -5.00
C VAL A 53 -5.00 -24.36 -4.95
N VAL A 54 -5.65 -23.27 -5.35
CA VAL A 54 -7.09 -23.20 -5.60
C VAL A 54 -7.33 -22.88 -7.06
N ILE A 55 -8.04 -23.75 -7.76
CA ILE A 55 -8.51 -23.52 -9.13
C ILE A 55 -9.98 -23.13 -9.06
N ILE A 56 -10.32 -22.00 -9.66
CA ILE A 56 -11.71 -21.60 -9.92
C ILE A 56 -11.94 -21.75 -11.41
N ASP A 57 -12.75 -22.73 -11.78
CA ASP A 57 -13.05 -23.08 -13.15
C ASP A 57 -14.49 -22.68 -13.46
N SER A 58 -14.66 -21.65 -14.29
CA SER A 58 -15.95 -21.03 -14.56
C SER A 58 -16.15 -20.88 -16.06
N THR A 59 -17.32 -21.29 -16.55
CA THR A 59 -17.68 -21.13 -17.98
C THR A 59 -17.83 -19.67 -18.40
N GLU A 60 -17.91 -18.75 -17.44
CA GLU A 60 -18.00 -17.32 -17.68
C GLU A 60 -17.13 -16.52 -16.70
N ALA A 61 -16.74 -15.31 -17.11
CA ALA A 61 -16.00 -14.39 -16.27
C ALA A 61 -16.71 -14.14 -14.93
N ILE A 62 -15.97 -14.26 -13.83
CA ILE A 62 -16.52 -14.12 -12.49
C ILE A 62 -17.09 -12.70 -12.28
N PRO A 63 -18.39 -12.56 -11.94
CA PRO A 63 -19.05 -11.26 -11.92
C PRO A 63 -18.61 -10.37 -10.73
N LEU A 64 -18.66 -9.05 -10.95
CA LEU A 64 -18.27 -8.05 -9.94
C LEU A 64 -19.32 -7.82 -8.84
N THR A 65 -20.59 -7.98 -9.16
CA THR A 65 -21.73 -7.61 -8.28
C THR A 65 -22.66 -8.76 -7.94
N SER A 66 -22.52 -9.90 -8.59
CA SER A 66 -23.32 -11.12 -8.36
C SER A 66 -22.40 -12.32 -8.11
N THR A 67 -22.95 -13.52 -8.18
CA THR A 67 -22.20 -14.78 -8.21
C THR A 67 -22.45 -15.52 -9.50
N THR A 68 -21.54 -16.41 -9.86
CA THR A 68 -21.72 -17.44 -10.88
C THR A 68 -21.33 -18.80 -10.30
N VAL A 69 -21.83 -19.88 -10.90
CA VAL A 69 -21.47 -21.24 -10.50
C VAL A 69 -20.15 -21.59 -11.17
N ALA A 70 -19.21 -22.10 -10.39
CA ALA A 70 -17.90 -22.58 -10.83
C ALA A 70 -17.58 -23.93 -10.21
N ASP A 71 -16.75 -24.70 -10.90
CA ASP A 71 -16.08 -25.86 -10.32
C ASP A 71 -14.85 -25.35 -9.57
N ILE A 72 -14.84 -25.60 -8.26
CA ILE A 72 -13.80 -25.17 -7.34
C ILE A 72 -12.97 -26.39 -7.01
N CYS A 73 -11.66 -26.26 -7.14
CA CYS A 73 -10.78 -27.35 -6.81
C CYS A 73 -9.59 -26.90 -5.99
N THR A 74 -9.16 -27.77 -5.08
CA THR A 74 -8.02 -27.52 -4.19
C THR A 74 -7.00 -28.64 -4.34
N CYS A 75 -5.71 -28.30 -4.38
CA CYS A 75 -4.60 -29.24 -4.33
C CYS A 75 -3.66 -28.85 -3.19
N GLU A 76 -3.51 -29.74 -2.20
CA GLU A 76 -2.63 -29.55 -1.05
C GLU A 76 -1.87 -30.86 -0.78
N ASP A 77 -0.54 -30.81 -0.79
CA ASP A 77 0.33 -31.99 -0.55
C ASP A 77 -0.02 -33.22 -1.42
N GLY A 78 -0.40 -32.98 -2.68
CA GLY A 78 -0.82 -34.02 -3.63
C GLY A 78 -2.22 -34.58 -3.40
N VAL A 79 -3.00 -33.98 -2.50
CA VAL A 79 -4.39 -34.33 -2.24
C VAL A 79 -5.32 -33.34 -2.92
N SER A 80 -6.10 -33.85 -3.87
CA SER A 80 -7.13 -33.10 -4.57
C SER A 80 -8.47 -33.17 -3.84
N ALA A 81 -9.19 -32.04 -3.80
CA ALA A 81 -10.58 -32.00 -3.40
C ALA A 81 -11.37 -31.00 -4.25
N SER A 82 -12.52 -31.45 -4.76
CA SER A 82 -13.32 -30.72 -5.75
C SER A 82 -14.73 -30.46 -5.23
N TYR A 83 -15.26 -29.28 -5.55
CA TYR A 83 -16.53 -28.78 -5.07
C TYR A 83 -17.23 -28.03 -6.19
N ARG A 84 -18.55 -28.11 -6.23
CA ARG A 84 -19.34 -27.10 -6.94
C ARG A 84 -19.47 -25.88 -6.04
N GLY A 85 -19.32 -24.66 -6.57
CA GLY A 85 -19.37 -23.45 -5.76
C GLY A 85 -19.99 -22.25 -6.47
N ASP A 86 -20.76 -21.45 -5.73
CA ASP A 86 -21.11 -20.10 -6.15
C ASP A 86 -19.95 -19.15 -5.81
N THR A 87 -19.33 -18.57 -6.84
CA THR A 87 -18.19 -17.66 -6.70
C THR A 87 -18.52 -16.26 -7.19
N GLY A 88 -17.89 -15.25 -6.60
CA GLY A 88 -18.06 -13.86 -7.01
C GLY A 88 -16.97 -12.96 -6.43
N VAL A 89 -16.82 -11.76 -6.98
CA VAL A 89 -15.88 -10.78 -6.43
C VAL A 89 -16.42 -10.22 -5.10
N ARG A 90 -15.54 -10.08 -4.10
CA ARG A 90 -15.86 -9.53 -2.77
C ARG A 90 -15.14 -8.21 -2.47
N GLY A 91 -15.56 -7.57 -1.38
CA GLY A 91 -15.07 -6.25 -0.94
C GLY A 91 -16.07 -5.13 -1.26
N ASN A 92 -15.73 -3.91 -0.89
CA ASN A 92 -16.49 -2.72 -1.30
C ASN A 92 -15.59 -1.79 -2.14
N SER A 93 -14.68 -1.06 -1.49
CA SER A 93 -13.63 -0.28 -2.16
C SER A 93 -12.67 -1.18 -2.95
N SER A 94 -12.24 -2.30 -2.36
CA SER A 94 -11.28 -3.24 -2.94
C SER A 94 -11.78 -4.00 -4.17
N LYS A 95 -13.10 -4.03 -4.44
CA LYS A 95 -13.64 -4.55 -5.72
C LYS A 95 -13.10 -3.79 -6.92
N LYS A 96 -12.62 -2.55 -6.72
CA LYS A 96 -12.04 -1.69 -7.76
C LYS A 96 -10.55 -1.98 -8.01
N ASN A 97 -9.88 -2.74 -7.14
CA ASN A 97 -8.48 -3.12 -7.30
C ASN A 97 -8.29 -3.95 -8.57
N ALA A 98 -7.12 -3.89 -9.20
CA ALA A 98 -6.84 -4.68 -10.39
C ALA A 98 -6.93 -6.18 -10.08
N LYS A 99 -6.17 -6.63 -9.08
CA LYS A 99 -6.28 -7.95 -8.48
C LYS A 99 -7.52 -8.04 -7.59
N LYS A 100 -8.45 -8.91 -7.95
CA LYS A 100 -9.73 -9.08 -7.23
C LYS A 100 -9.57 -10.03 -6.05
N SER A 101 -10.37 -9.82 -5.02
CA SER A 101 -10.62 -10.82 -3.97
C SER A 101 -11.91 -11.56 -4.28
N TYR A 102 -11.97 -12.86 -3.96
CA TYR A 102 -13.11 -13.72 -4.28
C TYR A 102 -13.79 -14.24 -3.01
N LYS A 103 -15.10 -14.49 -3.12
CA LYS A 103 -15.87 -15.29 -2.16
C LYS A 103 -16.28 -16.58 -2.85
N ILE A 104 -16.28 -17.68 -2.12
CA ILE A 104 -16.72 -18.99 -2.59
C ILE A 104 -17.76 -19.50 -1.62
N ASN A 105 -18.92 -19.91 -2.13
CA ASN A 105 -19.92 -20.67 -1.39
C ASN A 105 -20.01 -22.09 -1.95
N THR A 106 -19.59 -23.13 -1.22
CA THR A 106 -19.69 -24.51 -1.71
C THR A 106 -21.13 -25.00 -1.64
N ILE A 107 -21.60 -25.61 -2.72
CA ILE A 107 -23.00 -26.01 -2.93
C ILE A 107 -23.10 -27.45 -3.43
N PHE A 108 -24.23 -28.09 -3.14
CA PHE A 108 -24.63 -29.33 -3.79
C PHE A 108 -25.18 -29.05 -5.20
N GLU A 109 -25.41 -30.10 -5.99
CA GLU A 109 -25.97 -29.97 -7.34
C GLU A 109 -27.31 -29.24 -7.39
N ASN A 110 -28.09 -29.33 -6.32
CA ASN A 110 -29.39 -28.67 -6.17
C ASN A 110 -29.29 -27.18 -5.75
N GLY A 111 -28.08 -26.62 -5.64
CA GLY A 111 -27.82 -25.24 -5.24
C GLY A 111 -27.92 -24.95 -3.74
N THR A 112 -28.11 -25.98 -2.91
CA THR A 112 -28.11 -25.80 -1.45
C THR A 112 -26.70 -25.85 -0.88
N ASN A 113 -26.46 -25.13 0.22
CA ASN A 113 -25.18 -25.08 0.92
C ASN A 113 -24.62 -26.49 1.20
N HIS A 114 -23.35 -26.70 0.84
CA HIS A 114 -22.61 -27.92 1.11
C HIS A 114 -21.45 -27.64 2.06
N ASN A 115 -21.63 -28.01 3.33
CA ASN A 115 -20.59 -27.86 4.34
C ASN A 115 -19.48 -28.91 4.15
N THR A 116 -18.30 -28.45 3.77
CA THR A 116 -17.12 -29.24 3.45
C THR A 116 -15.89 -28.76 4.20
N GLU A 117 -14.88 -29.60 4.34
CA GLU A 117 -13.54 -29.12 4.66
C GLU A 117 -12.99 -28.37 3.44
N PHE A 118 -12.19 -27.33 3.67
CA PHE A 118 -11.57 -26.55 2.60
C PHE A 118 -10.16 -26.19 3.02
N LEU A 119 -9.15 -26.79 2.40
CA LEU A 119 -7.74 -26.62 2.76
C LEU A 119 -7.49 -26.84 4.27
N GLY A 120 -8.06 -27.90 4.84
CA GLY A 120 -7.93 -28.24 6.25
C GLY A 120 -8.65 -27.29 7.23
N PHE A 121 -9.44 -26.32 6.76
CA PHE A 121 -10.35 -25.58 7.62
C PHE A 121 -11.53 -26.45 8.08
N PRO A 122 -12.07 -26.20 9.28
CA PRO A 122 -13.26 -26.90 9.77
C PRO A 122 -14.44 -26.80 8.81
N LYS A 123 -15.33 -27.81 8.87
CA LYS A 123 -16.39 -28.00 7.89
C LYS A 123 -17.33 -26.81 7.80
N GLU A 124 -17.40 -26.23 6.62
CA GLU A 124 -18.28 -25.10 6.36
C GLU A 124 -18.50 -24.90 4.85
N ASN A 125 -19.22 -23.88 4.43
CA ASN A 125 -19.56 -23.63 3.05
C ASN A 125 -19.20 -22.22 2.56
N ASP A 126 -18.82 -21.28 3.42
CA ASP A 126 -18.41 -19.93 3.02
C ASP A 126 -16.90 -19.68 3.21
N TRP A 127 -16.21 -19.43 2.10
CA TRP A 127 -14.77 -19.20 2.03
C TRP A 127 -14.42 -17.87 1.33
N VAL A 128 -13.22 -17.40 1.60
CA VAL A 128 -12.68 -16.14 1.08
C VAL A 128 -11.32 -16.41 0.48
N LEU A 129 -11.05 -15.82 -0.68
CA LEU A 129 -9.70 -15.66 -1.22
C LEU A 129 -9.37 -14.17 -1.25
N TYR A 130 -8.58 -13.72 -0.30
CA TYR A 130 -8.14 -12.33 -0.19
C TYR A 130 -6.88 -12.10 -1.01
N GLY A 131 -6.98 -11.25 -2.03
CA GLY A 131 -5.92 -11.00 -3.02
C GLY A 131 -4.93 -9.90 -2.65
N GLY A 132 -5.01 -9.34 -1.44
CA GLY A 132 -4.20 -8.20 -1.03
C GLY A 132 -4.78 -6.85 -1.47
N ASP A 133 -4.33 -5.79 -0.80
CA ASP A 133 -4.63 -4.41 -1.16
C ASP A 133 -3.39 -3.79 -1.85
N PRO A 134 -3.53 -3.09 -3.00
CA PRO A 134 -2.40 -2.41 -3.63
C PRO A 134 -1.72 -1.36 -2.73
N VAL A 135 -2.37 -0.84 -1.69
CA VAL A 135 -1.70 0.05 -0.73
C VAL A 135 -0.87 -0.70 0.31
N ASP A 136 -1.15 -1.99 0.53
CA ASP A 136 -0.34 -2.85 1.38
C ASP A 136 0.83 -3.42 0.58
N LEU A 137 2.00 -2.81 0.73
CA LEU A 137 3.22 -3.22 0.03
C LEU A 137 3.76 -4.59 0.48
N THR A 138 3.20 -5.18 1.54
CA THR A 138 3.48 -6.58 1.94
C THR A 138 2.51 -7.59 1.30
N LEU A 139 1.63 -7.15 0.41
CA LEU A 139 0.68 -7.99 -0.33
C LEU A 139 -0.22 -8.86 0.57
N GLY A 140 -0.70 -8.30 1.67
CA GLY A 140 -1.60 -8.97 2.62
C GLY A 140 -0.91 -9.58 3.83
N PHE A 141 0.42 -9.58 3.91
CA PHE A 141 1.15 -10.14 5.05
C PHE A 141 0.77 -9.47 6.38
N ARG A 142 0.48 -8.17 6.37
CA ARG A 142 -0.01 -7.43 7.54
C ARG A 142 -1.32 -8.02 8.09
N ASN A 143 -2.29 -8.31 7.22
CA ASN A 143 -3.54 -9.00 7.60
C ASN A 143 -3.25 -10.39 8.15
N TRP A 144 -2.38 -11.14 7.48
CA TRP A 144 -2.01 -12.48 7.91
C TRP A 144 -1.41 -12.49 9.32
N VAL A 145 -0.49 -11.58 9.63
CA VAL A 145 0.09 -11.42 10.97
C VAL A 145 -0.99 -11.08 11.98
N ALA A 146 -1.86 -10.12 11.69
CA ALA A 146 -2.92 -9.72 12.61
C ALA A 146 -3.87 -10.87 12.96
N TYR A 147 -4.31 -11.66 11.96
CA TYR A 147 -5.15 -12.83 12.22
C TYR A 147 -4.43 -13.90 13.05
N ASN A 148 -3.15 -14.16 12.81
CA ASN A 148 -2.37 -15.10 13.62
C ASN A 148 -2.20 -14.61 15.06
N MET A 149 -1.88 -13.33 15.25
CA MET A 149 -1.74 -12.72 16.58
C MET A 149 -3.07 -12.68 17.34
N ALA A 150 -4.19 -12.48 16.63
CA ALA A 150 -5.53 -12.55 17.20
C ALA A 150 -5.85 -13.97 17.71
N ARG A 151 -5.65 -15.00 16.87
CA ARG A 151 -5.87 -16.40 17.26
C ARG A 151 -4.96 -16.84 18.41
N ALA A 152 -3.77 -16.26 18.52
CA ALA A 152 -2.85 -16.53 19.63
C ALA A 152 -3.37 -16.09 21.00
N THR A 153 -4.41 -15.24 21.06
CA THR A 153 -5.11 -14.95 22.31
C THR A 153 -6.06 -16.07 22.73
N GLY A 154 -6.32 -17.05 21.86
CA GLY A 154 -7.31 -18.11 22.10
C GLY A 154 -8.74 -17.68 21.76
N GLN A 155 -8.95 -16.44 21.32
CA GLN A 155 -10.21 -16.01 20.72
C GLN A 155 -10.31 -16.50 19.26
N TYR A 156 -11.54 -16.67 18.78
CA TYR A 156 -11.75 -16.90 17.37
C TYR A 156 -11.33 -15.67 16.54
N ALA A 157 -10.52 -15.92 15.53
CA ALA A 157 -10.38 -15.07 14.36
C ALA A 157 -10.23 -16.01 13.16
N SER A 158 -10.67 -15.58 11.97
CA SER A 158 -10.67 -16.43 10.77
C SER A 158 -9.32 -17.12 10.61
N ARG A 159 -9.30 -18.45 10.46
CA ARG A 159 -8.09 -19.18 10.08
C ARG A 159 -7.66 -18.71 8.69
N THR A 160 -6.35 -18.62 8.51
CA THR A 160 -5.73 -18.08 7.30
C THR A 160 -4.71 -19.07 6.75
N LYS A 161 -4.68 -19.23 5.42
CA LYS A 161 -3.71 -20.07 4.72
C LYS A 161 -3.28 -19.39 3.42
N TRP A 162 -1.98 -19.33 3.17
CA TRP A 162 -1.47 -18.82 1.89
C TRP A 162 -1.70 -19.84 0.79
N VAL A 163 -2.22 -19.38 -0.35
CA VAL A 163 -2.56 -20.23 -1.49
C VAL A 163 -2.18 -19.54 -2.79
N GLU A 164 -1.97 -20.32 -3.84
CA GLU A 164 -1.86 -19.82 -5.21
C GLU A 164 -3.16 -20.09 -5.96
N VAL A 165 -3.64 -19.13 -6.75
CA VAL A 165 -4.97 -19.19 -7.40
C VAL A 165 -4.82 -19.22 -8.90
N PHE A 166 -5.56 -20.14 -9.53
CA PHE A 166 -5.79 -20.17 -10.97
C PHE A 166 -7.26 -19.85 -11.28
N LEU A 167 -7.49 -19.00 -12.29
CA LEU A 167 -8.82 -18.64 -12.77
C LEU A 167 -8.96 -19.11 -14.21
N VAL A 168 -9.68 -20.19 -14.42
CA VAL A 168 -10.03 -20.68 -15.76
C VAL A 168 -11.34 -20.01 -16.16
N ASP A 169 -11.31 -19.27 -17.27
CA ASP A 169 -12.48 -18.59 -17.84
C ASP A 169 -12.84 -19.22 -19.20
N GLY A 170 -14.06 -19.73 -19.30
CA GLY A 170 -14.59 -20.39 -20.49
C GLY A 170 -14.35 -21.89 -20.50
N ASP A 171 -14.30 -22.48 -21.70
CA ASP A 171 -14.19 -23.93 -21.91
C ASP A 171 -12.74 -24.36 -22.22
N GLU A 172 -11.75 -23.49 -22.02
CA GLU A 172 -10.35 -23.79 -22.32
C GLU A 172 -9.71 -24.63 -21.21
N PRO A 173 -8.81 -25.59 -21.54
CA PRO A 173 -8.08 -26.34 -20.52
C PRO A 173 -7.20 -25.42 -19.67
N LEU A 174 -7.02 -25.80 -18.41
CA LEU A 174 -6.08 -25.14 -17.50
C LEU A 174 -4.71 -24.96 -18.16
N SER A 175 -4.12 -23.78 -17.98
CA SER A 175 -2.82 -23.39 -18.49
C SER A 175 -2.08 -22.50 -17.48
N LEU A 176 -0.79 -22.26 -17.72
CA LEU A 176 -0.01 -21.31 -16.91
C LEU A 176 -0.49 -19.87 -17.07
N ALA A 177 -1.23 -19.54 -18.14
CA ALA A 177 -1.79 -18.20 -18.34
C ALA A 177 -2.96 -17.91 -17.39
N ASP A 178 -3.58 -18.94 -16.82
CA ASP A 178 -4.68 -18.83 -15.86
C ASP A 178 -4.17 -18.53 -14.43
N TYR A 179 -2.84 -18.54 -14.23
CA TYR A 179 -2.25 -18.18 -12.94
C TYR A 179 -2.61 -16.73 -12.59
N ASN A 180 -3.33 -16.59 -11.49
CA ASN A 180 -3.86 -15.31 -11.05
C ASN A 180 -3.13 -14.75 -9.84
N GLY A 181 -2.27 -15.53 -9.16
CA GLY A 181 -1.39 -15.01 -8.12
C GLY A 181 -1.54 -15.66 -6.75
N ILE A 182 -0.84 -15.10 -5.77
CA ILE A 182 -0.90 -15.52 -4.36
C ILE A 182 -2.07 -14.86 -3.62
N TYR A 183 -2.75 -15.61 -2.76
CA TYR A 183 -3.93 -15.20 -2.00
C TYR A 183 -3.84 -15.70 -0.55
N ILE A 184 -4.61 -15.08 0.34
CA ILE A 184 -4.90 -15.64 1.66
C ILE A 184 -6.30 -16.26 1.60
N ALA A 185 -6.38 -17.57 1.77
CA ALA A 185 -7.63 -18.28 2.01
C ALA A 185 -8.08 -18.03 3.45
N GLU A 186 -9.33 -17.59 3.64
CA GLU A 186 -9.90 -17.26 4.95
C GLU A 186 -11.29 -17.88 5.16
N GLU A 187 -11.60 -18.16 6.42
CA GLU A 187 -12.97 -18.46 6.84
C GLU A 187 -13.83 -17.19 6.85
N LYS A 188 -15.10 -17.30 6.41
CA LYS A 188 -16.07 -16.23 6.63
C LYS A 188 -16.57 -16.24 8.08
N VAL A 189 -16.45 -15.11 8.78
CA VAL A 189 -16.97 -14.98 10.15
C VAL A 189 -18.49 -15.20 10.17
N LYS A 190 -18.93 -16.23 10.90
CA LYS A 190 -20.35 -16.49 11.18
C LYS A 190 -20.49 -17.47 12.35
N ARG A 191 -21.71 -17.56 12.90
CA ARG A 191 -22.06 -18.51 13.96
C ARG A 191 -21.84 -19.95 13.50
N ASP A 192 -20.92 -20.63 14.17
CA ASP A 192 -20.65 -22.06 14.05
C ASP A 192 -19.80 -22.50 15.24
N ASN A 193 -19.87 -23.79 15.63
CA ASN A 193 -19.13 -24.31 16.79
C ASN A 193 -17.61 -24.22 16.61
N ASP A 194 -17.11 -24.27 15.38
CA ASP A 194 -15.68 -24.16 15.06
C ASP A 194 -15.27 -22.72 14.66
N ARG A 195 -16.22 -21.77 14.72
CA ARG A 195 -16.04 -20.33 14.45
C ARG A 195 -16.48 -19.48 15.64
N VAL A 196 -17.55 -18.70 15.46
CA VAL A 196 -18.20 -17.87 16.49
C VAL A 196 -19.18 -18.78 17.26
N ASP A 197 -18.70 -19.42 18.33
CA ASP A 197 -19.45 -20.41 19.11
C ASP A 197 -20.45 -19.73 20.07
N ILE A 198 -21.55 -19.27 19.48
CA ILE A 198 -22.66 -18.67 20.21
C ILE A 198 -23.93 -19.51 20.11
N LYS A 199 -24.67 -19.53 21.22
CA LYS A 199 -25.95 -20.22 21.34
C LYS A 199 -26.92 -19.77 20.25
N LYS A 200 -27.73 -20.69 19.75
CA LYS A 200 -28.79 -20.35 18.79
C LYS A 200 -29.78 -19.36 19.42
N TRP A 201 -30.11 -18.31 18.70
CA TRP A 201 -31.13 -17.35 19.10
C TRP A 201 -32.54 -17.93 18.96
N THR A 202 -33.45 -17.61 19.89
CA THR A 202 -34.89 -17.85 19.76
C THR A 202 -35.69 -16.71 20.40
N PRO A 203 -36.96 -16.49 20.01
CA PRO A 203 -37.81 -15.49 20.65
C PRO A 203 -37.99 -15.67 22.16
N GLU A 204 -37.95 -16.90 22.66
CA GLU A 204 -38.06 -17.25 24.09
C GLU A 204 -36.75 -17.03 24.86
N ASN A 205 -35.63 -16.94 24.15
CA ASN A 205 -34.33 -16.59 24.70
C ASN A 205 -33.73 -15.42 23.90
N PRO A 206 -34.26 -14.20 24.07
CA PRO A 206 -33.72 -13.00 23.44
C PRO A 206 -32.40 -12.56 24.08
N THR A 207 -31.79 -13.35 24.96
CA THR A 207 -30.37 -13.21 25.34
C THR A 207 -29.52 -14.34 24.75
N GLY A 208 -30.10 -15.13 23.83
CA GLY A 208 -29.39 -16.13 23.03
C GLY A 208 -28.32 -15.47 22.17
N GLY A 209 -27.42 -16.25 21.57
CA GLY A 209 -26.26 -15.69 20.89
C GLY A 209 -26.62 -14.75 19.73
N TYR A 210 -25.98 -13.59 19.70
CA TYR A 210 -26.03 -12.64 18.58
C TYR A 210 -24.66 -12.44 17.96
N LEU A 211 -24.64 -12.15 16.66
CA LEU A 211 -23.46 -11.64 15.98
C LEU A 211 -23.88 -10.37 15.25
N PHE A 212 -23.25 -9.26 15.56
CA PHE A 212 -23.44 -8.01 14.85
C PHE A 212 -22.09 -7.41 14.49
N ALA A 213 -22.08 -6.47 13.57
CA ALA A 213 -20.87 -5.79 13.17
C ALA A 213 -21.06 -4.28 13.22
N MET A 214 -19.98 -3.57 13.56
CA MET A 214 -19.90 -2.16 13.22
C MET A 214 -19.31 -2.08 11.81
N ASP A 215 -20.07 -1.51 10.89
CA ASP A 215 -19.66 -1.31 9.50
C ASP A 215 -20.19 0.06 9.08
N ASN A 216 -19.40 1.10 9.36
CA ASN A 216 -19.84 2.49 9.30
C ASN A 216 -20.25 2.96 7.89
N ASP A 217 -19.77 2.32 6.83
CA ASP A 217 -20.10 2.69 5.44
C ASP A 217 -20.13 1.53 4.42
N ASN A 218 -19.97 0.26 4.82
CA ASN A 218 -19.93 -0.89 3.87
C ASN A 218 -21.05 -1.92 4.01
N TYR A 219 -22.23 -1.53 4.50
CA TYR A 219 -23.44 -2.36 4.38
C TYR A 219 -24.17 -2.14 3.05
N ASP A 220 -24.80 -3.20 2.53
CA ASP A 220 -25.66 -3.13 1.35
C ASP A 220 -27.15 -3.14 1.74
N ASP A 221 -28.03 -2.89 0.76
CA ASP A 221 -29.48 -2.80 0.97
C ASP A 221 -30.13 -4.12 1.45
N THR A 222 -29.38 -5.22 1.50
CA THR A 222 -29.85 -6.53 1.99
C THR A 222 -29.48 -6.80 3.45
N GLU A 223 -28.61 -5.97 4.03
CA GLU A 223 -28.17 -6.09 5.42
C GLU A 223 -29.23 -5.53 6.40
N THR A 224 -29.32 -6.13 7.58
CA THR A 224 -30.26 -5.69 8.63
C THR A 224 -29.56 -4.70 9.56
N LEU A 225 -30.03 -3.46 9.61
CA LEU A 225 -29.44 -2.40 10.43
C LEU A 225 -30.06 -2.32 11.84
N VAL A 226 -29.26 -1.92 12.81
CA VAL A 226 -29.64 -1.71 14.22
C VAL A 226 -29.13 -0.34 14.68
N GLY A 227 -30.00 0.48 15.28
CA GLY A 227 -29.70 1.87 15.61
C GLY A 227 -29.88 2.85 14.43
N PRO A 228 -29.17 3.99 14.40
CA PRO A 228 -28.09 4.37 15.32
C PRO A 228 -28.59 4.60 16.76
N ILE A 229 -27.80 4.18 17.74
CA ILE A 229 -28.08 4.47 19.15
C ILE A 229 -27.69 5.92 19.51
N PRO A 230 -28.29 6.54 20.54
CA PRO A 230 -27.91 7.89 20.97
C PRO A 230 -26.41 8.00 21.25
N GLY A 231 -25.75 9.00 20.65
CA GLY A 231 -24.31 9.22 20.81
C GLY A 231 -23.42 8.48 19.79
N MET A 232 -23.99 7.65 18.91
CA MET A 232 -23.25 7.03 17.80
C MET A 232 -23.83 7.47 16.46
N GLU A 233 -22.96 7.88 15.53
CA GLU A 233 -23.38 8.38 14.21
C GLU A 233 -23.84 7.25 13.27
N PHE A 234 -23.20 6.08 13.34
CA PHE A 234 -23.42 4.97 12.41
C PHE A 234 -24.24 3.84 13.02
N PRO A 235 -25.13 3.19 12.25
CA PRO A 235 -25.84 2.00 12.70
C PRO A 235 -24.90 0.79 12.76
N PHE A 236 -25.31 -0.20 13.54
CA PHE A 236 -24.72 -1.54 13.53
C PHE A 236 -25.43 -2.42 12.50
N VAL A 237 -24.77 -3.51 12.11
CA VAL A 237 -25.29 -4.50 11.16
C VAL A 237 -25.51 -5.83 11.86
N LEU A 238 -26.75 -6.29 11.93
CA LEU A 238 -27.08 -7.60 12.49
C LEU A 238 -26.69 -8.72 11.51
N LYS A 239 -25.67 -9.51 11.87
CA LYS A 239 -25.17 -10.63 11.06
C LYS A 239 -25.83 -11.95 11.43
N TYR A 240 -26.21 -12.13 12.70
CA TYR A 240 -26.97 -13.24 13.22
C TYR A 240 -27.81 -12.84 14.46
N PRO A 241 -29.08 -13.28 14.53
CA PRO A 241 -29.82 -13.99 13.49
C PRO A 241 -30.22 -13.06 12.33
N LYS A 242 -30.32 -13.61 11.12
CA LYS A 242 -30.69 -12.82 9.93
C LYS A 242 -32.21 -12.63 9.86
N ASN A 243 -32.67 -11.45 9.46
CA ASN A 243 -34.08 -11.15 9.19
C ASN A 243 -35.02 -11.38 10.39
N GLU A 244 -34.55 -11.21 11.63
CA GLU A 244 -35.36 -11.37 12.84
C GLU A 244 -35.64 -9.99 13.50
N PRO A 245 -36.86 -9.41 13.36
CA PRO A 245 -37.17 -8.07 13.89
C PRO A 245 -37.09 -7.95 15.42
N GLU A 246 -37.41 -9.02 16.15
CA GLU A 246 -37.30 -9.06 17.61
C GLU A 246 -35.84 -8.97 18.05
N ALA A 247 -34.91 -9.60 17.31
CA ALA A 247 -33.47 -9.51 17.56
C ALA A 247 -32.94 -8.09 17.33
N VAL A 248 -33.42 -7.40 16.29
CA VAL A 248 -33.09 -5.99 16.03
C VAL A 248 -33.52 -5.11 17.21
N THR A 249 -34.78 -5.26 17.65
CA THR A 249 -35.34 -4.46 18.75
C THR A 249 -34.60 -4.73 20.05
N TRP A 250 -34.28 -5.99 20.34
CA TRP A 250 -33.51 -6.33 21.53
C TRP A 250 -32.10 -5.74 21.48
N LEU A 251 -31.39 -5.87 20.35
CA LEU A 251 -30.02 -5.38 20.22
C LEU A 251 -29.94 -3.86 20.29
N ASP A 252 -30.90 -3.15 19.70
CA ASP A 252 -31.00 -1.68 19.79
C ASP A 252 -31.13 -1.20 21.25
N ASN A 253 -32.01 -1.85 22.02
CA ASN A 253 -32.17 -1.57 23.44
C ASN A 253 -30.92 -1.92 24.24
N TYR A 254 -30.35 -3.11 24.04
CA TYR A 254 -29.13 -3.54 24.73
C TYR A 254 -27.95 -2.60 24.48
N LEU A 255 -27.74 -2.18 23.23
CA LEU A 255 -26.66 -1.25 22.87
C LEU A 255 -26.90 0.15 23.44
N THR A 256 -28.15 0.61 23.47
CA THR A 256 -28.53 1.89 24.10
C THR A 256 -28.31 1.85 25.61
N GLU A 257 -28.77 0.79 26.29
CA GLU A 257 -28.57 0.59 27.73
C GLU A 257 -27.10 0.47 28.09
N PHE A 258 -26.30 -0.23 27.27
CA PHE A 258 -24.86 -0.31 27.45
C PHE A 258 -24.19 1.05 27.33
N HIS A 259 -24.51 1.82 26.28
CA HIS A 259 -23.99 3.16 26.08
C HIS A 259 -24.35 4.06 27.28
N ASP A 260 -25.61 4.10 27.68
CA ASP A 260 -26.09 4.88 28.82
C ASP A 260 -25.40 4.48 30.13
N ALA A 261 -25.23 3.18 30.38
CA ALA A 261 -24.52 2.68 31.55
C ALA A 261 -23.07 3.16 31.57
N LEU A 262 -22.38 3.09 30.43
CA LEU A 262 -20.97 3.46 30.29
C LEU A 262 -20.74 4.97 30.46
N PHE A 263 -21.70 5.81 30.09
CA PHE A 263 -21.63 7.27 30.25
C PHE A 263 -22.38 7.82 31.47
N SER A 264 -22.98 6.96 32.28
CA SER A 264 -23.66 7.36 33.53
C SER A 264 -22.70 7.89 34.61
N ALA A 265 -23.28 8.47 35.67
CA ALA A 265 -22.52 8.94 36.83
C ALA A 265 -21.87 7.80 37.63
N ASP A 266 -22.52 6.64 37.76
CA ASP A 266 -22.01 5.44 38.46
C ASP A 266 -21.49 4.37 37.49
N TRP A 267 -20.94 4.82 36.36
CA TRP A 267 -20.57 3.98 35.23
C TRP A 267 -19.69 2.78 35.61
N LEU A 268 -18.71 2.95 36.50
CA LEU A 268 -17.81 1.88 36.96
C LEU A 268 -18.56 0.67 37.52
N ARG A 269 -19.75 0.87 38.09
CA ARG A 269 -20.62 -0.22 38.55
C ARG A 269 -21.66 -0.65 37.52
N ALA A 270 -22.06 0.26 36.64
CA ALA A 270 -23.16 0.07 35.71
C ALA A 270 -22.77 -0.69 34.43
N TYR A 271 -21.58 -0.47 33.88
CA TYR A 271 -21.15 -1.09 32.61
C TYR A 271 -20.70 -2.57 32.70
N PRO A 272 -20.10 -3.08 33.79
CA PRO A 272 -19.54 -4.44 33.82
C PRO A 272 -20.52 -5.58 33.45
N PRO A 273 -21.83 -5.52 33.79
CA PRO A 273 -22.80 -6.54 33.37
C PRO A 273 -22.96 -6.69 31.85
N PHE A 274 -22.58 -5.69 31.06
CA PHE A 274 -22.75 -5.70 29.61
C PHE A 274 -21.56 -6.34 28.88
N VAL A 275 -20.38 -6.44 29.50
CA VAL A 275 -19.16 -6.82 28.79
C VAL A 275 -18.49 -8.02 29.44
N ASN A 276 -17.92 -8.90 28.62
CA ASN A 276 -16.95 -9.86 29.11
C ASN A 276 -15.58 -9.20 29.12
N GLN A 277 -15.06 -8.89 30.31
CA GLN A 277 -13.80 -8.17 30.46
C GLN A 277 -12.63 -8.86 29.76
N SER A 278 -12.57 -10.20 29.78
CA SER A 278 -11.46 -10.95 29.18
C SER A 278 -11.40 -10.81 27.66
N THR A 279 -12.55 -10.91 26.98
CA THR A 279 -12.64 -10.78 25.52
C THR A 279 -12.44 -9.33 25.09
N TRP A 280 -12.93 -8.36 25.87
CA TRP A 280 -12.67 -6.93 25.60
C TRP A 280 -11.20 -6.58 25.73
N VAL A 281 -10.49 -7.16 26.70
CA VAL A 281 -9.05 -7.01 26.85
C VAL A 281 -8.32 -7.65 25.66
N ASP A 282 -8.66 -8.88 25.28
CA ASP A 282 -8.02 -9.56 24.15
C ASP A 282 -8.22 -8.75 22.85
N TYR A 283 -9.44 -8.27 22.59
CA TYR A 283 -9.73 -7.41 21.44
C TYR A 283 -8.94 -6.11 21.46
N PHE A 284 -8.94 -5.41 22.60
CA PHE A 284 -8.17 -4.18 22.78
C PHE A 284 -6.69 -4.42 22.46
N LEU A 285 -6.10 -5.48 23.01
CA LEU A 285 -4.68 -5.77 22.79
C LEU A 285 -4.39 -6.06 21.31
N VAL A 286 -5.26 -6.78 20.60
CA VAL A 286 -5.07 -7.09 19.18
C VAL A 286 -5.21 -5.85 18.31
N VAL A 287 -6.25 -5.04 18.50
CA VAL A 287 -6.47 -3.82 17.71
C VAL A 287 -5.36 -2.80 17.97
N GLU A 288 -4.92 -2.68 19.22
CA GLU A 288 -3.81 -1.80 19.57
C GLU A 288 -2.48 -2.32 19.03
N LEU A 289 -2.24 -3.62 19.02
CA LEU A 289 -1.03 -4.22 18.44
C LEU A 289 -0.93 -3.91 16.95
N SER A 290 -1.99 -4.12 16.18
CA SER A 290 -1.96 -3.85 14.74
C SER A 290 -2.14 -2.37 14.40
N LYS A 291 -2.52 -1.53 15.39
CA LYS A 291 -3.01 -0.15 15.19
C LYS A 291 -4.03 -0.08 14.06
N ASN A 292 -4.98 -1.01 14.05
CA ASN A 292 -5.96 -1.11 12.98
C ASN A 292 -6.86 0.14 12.98
N PRO A 293 -6.85 0.98 11.93
CA PRO A 293 -7.71 2.15 11.83
C PRO A 293 -9.19 1.77 11.76
N ASP A 294 -9.50 0.60 11.20
CA ASP A 294 -10.88 0.13 11.14
C ASP A 294 -11.30 -0.54 12.46
N GLY A 295 -10.36 -1.00 13.30
CA GLY A 295 -10.67 -1.83 14.47
C GLY A 295 -11.55 -1.18 15.55
N TYR A 296 -11.82 0.13 15.48
CA TYR A 296 -12.81 0.78 16.35
C TYR A 296 -13.93 1.49 15.58
N ARG A 297 -13.91 1.38 14.25
CA ARG A 297 -14.63 2.20 13.30
C ARG A 297 -15.53 1.37 12.38
N GLY A 298 -15.06 0.20 11.97
CA GLY A 298 -15.68 -0.66 10.96
C GLY A 298 -15.11 -2.08 11.01
N SER A 299 -15.58 -2.97 10.12
CA SER A 299 -15.04 -4.33 9.96
C SER A 299 -14.93 -5.14 11.26
N THR A 300 -15.72 -4.84 12.28
CA THR A 300 -15.58 -5.44 13.62
C THR A 300 -16.80 -6.27 13.92
N TYR A 301 -16.62 -7.53 14.30
CA TYR A 301 -17.71 -8.41 14.73
C TYR A 301 -17.81 -8.41 16.25
N ILE A 302 -19.02 -8.34 16.79
CA ILE A 302 -19.31 -8.34 18.22
C ILE A 302 -20.36 -9.41 18.51
N GLU A 303 -20.11 -10.21 19.53
CA GLU A 303 -20.96 -11.28 20.03
C GLU A 303 -21.19 -11.12 21.53
N ASN A 304 -22.43 -11.09 22.03
CA ASN A 304 -22.74 -11.13 23.47
C ASN A 304 -21.82 -10.26 24.39
N GLY A 305 -21.44 -9.06 23.93
CA GLY A 305 -20.51 -8.19 24.66
C GLY A 305 -19.03 -8.62 24.60
N ALA A 306 -18.59 -9.31 23.55
CA ALA A 306 -17.23 -9.67 23.19
C ALA A 306 -16.96 -9.25 21.74
N SER A 307 -15.77 -8.75 21.43
CA SER A 307 -15.42 -8.28 20.09
C SER A 307 -14.36 -9.18 19.45
N ALA A 308 -14.49 -9.43 18.14
CA ALA A 308 -13.55 -10.19 17.33
C ALA A 308 -13.01 -9.28 16.20
N PRO A 309 -11.68 -9.27 15.98
CA PRO A 309 -11.06 -8.42 14.98
C PRO A 309 -11.46 -8.87 13.57
N GLY A 310 -11.87 -7.94 12.72
CA GLY A 310 -11.86 -8.16 11.27
C GLY A 310 -10.57 -7.64 10.63
N ILE A 311 -10.64 -7.45 9.31
CA ILE A 311 -9.49 -7.18 8.43
C ILE A 311 -8.61 -6.07 9.03
N ALA A 312 -7.31 -6.34 9.15
CA ALA A 312 -6.31 -5.43 9.70
C ALA A 312 -5.67 -4.58 8.61
N GLY A 313 -6.46 -3.71 7.97
CA GLY A 313 -5.96 -2.79 6.95
C GLY A 313 -5.62 -1.44 7.56
N GLY A 314 -4.33 -1.14 7.80
CA GLY A 314 -3.95 0.15 8.36
C GLY A 314 -2.54 0.63 8.07
N SER A 315 -2.42 1.90 7.66
CA SER A 315 -1.17 2.65 7.62
C SER A 315 -0.73 3.00 9.05
N ALA A 316 -0.08 2.05 9.73
CA ALA A 316 0.43 2.26 11.06
C ALA A 316 1.75 3.05 11.00
N ILE A 317 1.67 4.38 10.83
CA ILE A 317 2.80 5.30 10.61
C ILE A 317 3.84 5.26 11.76
N SER A 318 3.43 4.88 12.98
CA SER A 318 4.33 4.80 14.14
C SER A 318 3.94 3.67 15.08
N ALA A 319 4.94 2.97 15.64
CA ALA A 319 4.78 2.00 16.72
C ALA A 319 4.30 2.63 18.05
N ASN A 320 4.33 3.96 18.19
CA ASN A 320 3.99 4.66 19.44
C ASN A 320 2.56 5.20 19.46
N GLY A 321 1.99 5.27 20.66
CA GLY A 321 0.69 5.87 20.94
C GLY A 321 -0.46 4.89 20.77
N TRP A 322 -1.51 5.08 21.57
CA TRP A 322 -2.73 4.28 21.52
C TRP A 322 -3.59 4.65 20.30
N ARG A 323 -4.13 3.67 19.58
CA ARG A 323 -5.04 3.87 18.45
C ARG A 323 -6.39 4.40 18.91
N PHE A 324 -6.95 3.92 20.02
CA PHE A 324 -8.22 4.45 20.56
C PHE A 324 -8.13 5.93 21.05
N LEU A 325 -6.92 6.51 21.12
CA LEU A 325 -6.67 7.91 21.46
C LEU A 325 -6.14 8.73 20.29
N ILE A 326 -6.37 8.28 19.05
CA ILE A 326 -5.81 8.93 17.87
C ILE A 326 -6.18 10.42 17.79
N CYS A 327 -7.37 10.80 18.23
CA CYS A 327 -7.82 12.19 18.26
C CYS A 327 -7.35 13.04 19.47
N ALA A 328 -6.61 12.46 20.42
CA ALA A 328 -5.87 13.27 21.40
C ALA A 328 -4.76 14.09 20.72
N ASP A 329 -4.40 13.74 19.49
CA ASP A 329 -3.60 14.51 18.56
C ASP A 329 -4.51 15.03 17.43
N ALA A 330 -4.73 16.35 17.41
CA ALA A 330 -5.68 16.98 16.49
C ALA A 330 -5.30 16.79 15.01
N ASP A 331 -3.99 16.66 14.70
CA ASP A 331 -3.53 16.47 13.33
C ASP A 331 -3.74 15.01 12.89
N ARG A 332 -3.61 14.04 13.81
CA ARG A 332 -3.93 12.62 13.52
C ARG A 332 -5.43 12.38 13.41
N CYS A 333 -6.24 13.10 14.19
CA CYS A 333 -7.71 13.02 14.14
C CYS A 333 -8.28 13.36 12.76
N VAL A 334 -7.60 14.20 11.98
CA VAL A 334 -8.04 14.57 10.62
C VAL A 334 -8.00 13.38 9.66
N PHE A 335 -7.05 12.46 9.86
CA PHE A 335 -6.86 11.29 8.99
C PHE A 335 -7.63 10.06 9.47
N ASP A 336 -7.89 9.99 10.77
CA ASP A 336 -8.58 8.87 11.41
C ASP A 336 -9.44 9.42 12.56
N PRO A 337 -10.61 10.00 12.25
CA PRO A 337 -11.44 10.67 13.23
C PRO A 337 -12.03 9.68 14.24
N ASP A 338 -12.40 10.18 15.42
CA ASP A 338 -13.10 9.38 16.40
C ASP A 338 -14.48 9.00 15.87
N ASP A 339 -14.75 7.71 15.78
CA ASP A 339 -16.07 7.19 15.58
C ASP A 339 -16.30 5.88 16.35
N GLY A 340 -17.56 5.68 16.76
CA GLY A 340 -18.09 4.42 17.28
C GLY A 340 -17.39 3.84 18.52
N ILE A 341 -16.86 2.63 18.37
CA ILE A 341 -16.38 1.77 19.47
C ILE A 341 -15.18 2.39 20.21
N SER A 342 -14.44 3.29 19.55
CA SER A 342 -13.31 4.00 20.15
C SER A 342 -13.71 4.79 21.39
N GLU A 343 -14.93 5.36 21.41
CA GLU A 343 -15.49 6.06 22.57
C GLU A 343 -15.71 5.13 23.75
N TRP A 344 -16.18 3.92 23.50
CA TRP A 344 -16.35 2.92 24.54
C TRP A 344 -15.02 2.54 25.17
N TYR A 345 -13.99 2.25 24.37
CA TYR A 345 -12.66 1.95 24.89
C TYR A 345 -12.01 3.14 25.59
N ARG A 346 -12.22 4.39 25.13
CA ARG A 346 -11.77 5.59 25.86
C ARG A 346 -12.39 5.69 27.25
N ARG A 347 -13.67 5.35 27.37
CA ARG A 347 -14.38 5.37 28.65
C ARG A 347 -13.92 4.24 29.56
N VAL A 348 -13.86 3.01 29.04
CA VAL A 348 -13.39 1.82 29.77
C VAL A 348 -11.91 1.96 30.19
N TRP A 349 -11.08 2.65 29.42
CA TRP A 349 -9.67 2.88 29.79
C TRP A 349 -9.49 3.69 31.09
N ASN A 350 -10.50 4.44 31.51
CA ASN A 350 -10.48 5.14 32.80
C ASN A 350 -10.68 4.17 33.99
N ASP A 351 -11.12 2.93 33.74
CA ASP A 351 -11.24 1.87 34.74
C ASP A 351 -9.85 1.30 35.07
N SER A 352 -9.49 1.30 36.36
CA SER A 352 -8.22 0.71 36.80
C SER A 352 -8.20 -0.79 36.62
N ASP A 353 -9.33 -1.47 36.82
CA ASP A 353 -9.39 -2.93 36.78
C ASP A 353 -9.19 -3.41 35.34
N PHE A 354 -9.74 -2.68 34.36
CA PHE A 354 -9.48 -2.93 32.95
C PHE A 354 -8.01 -2.76 32.58
N ARG A 355 -7.36 -1.67 33.00
CA ARG A 355 -5.92 -1.43 32.71
C ARG A 355 -5.02 -2.49 33.35
N VAL A 356 -5.32 -2.88 34.59
CA VAL A 356 -4.58 -3.95 35.29
C VAL A 356 -4.77 -5.29 34.58
N ALA A 357 -5.99 -5.62 34.18
CA ALA A 357 -6.28 -6.84 33.42
C ALA A 357 -5.58 -6.84 32.06
N ALA A 358 -5.59 -5.72 31.33
CA ALA A 358 -4.89 -5.58 30.05
C ALA A 358 -3.38 -5.77 30.18
N ASN A 359 -2.75 -5.19 31.20
CA ASN A 359 -1.32 -5.38 31.45
C ASN A 359 -0.98 -6.83 31.82
N ALA A 360 -1.77 -7.46 32.69
CA ALA A 360 -1.57 -8.86 33.08
C ALA A 360 -1.70 -9.80 31.88
N ARG A 361 -2.74 -9.60 31.05
CA ARG A 361 -2.98 -10.39 29.85
C ARG A 361 -1.90 -10.19 28.80
N PHE A 362 -1.45 -8.96 28.59
CA PHE A 362 -0.34 -8.69 27.68
C PHE A 362 0.96 -9.36 28.14
N ALA A 363 1.26 -9.35 29.44
CA ALA A 363 2.42 -10.03 29.99
C ALA A 363 2.37 -11.56 29.77
N GLU A 364 1.19 -12.18 29.89
CA GLU A 364 0.97 -13.59 29.56
C GLU A 364 1.28 -13.88 28.09
N LEU A 365 0.72 -13.08 27.17
CA LEU A 365 0.95 -13.23 25.73
C LEU A 365 2.44 -13.04 25.38
N ARG A 366 3.10 -12.05 25.99
CA ARG A 366 4.54 -11.79 25.82
C ARG A 366 5.44 -12.90 26.34
N ALA A 367 5.00 -13.65 27.35
CA ALA A 367 5.70 -14.83 27.84
C ALA A 367 5.55 -16.07 26.92
N GLY A 368 4.62 -16.02 25.95
CA GLY A 368 4.36 -17.11 25.03
C GLY A 368 4.30 -16.64 23.56
N PRO A 369 3.11 -16.67 22.95
CA PRO A 369 2.98 -16.56 21.50
C PRO A 369 3.32 -15.17 20.94
N TRP A 370 3.32 -14.12 21.77
CA TRP A 370 3.72 -12.77 21.37
C TRP A 370 5.14 -12.43 21.82
N SER A 371 5.96 -13.39 22.26
CA SER A 371 7.38 -13.15 22.54
C SER A 371 8.13 -12.71 21.27
N ASP A 372 9.24 -11.97 21.42
CA ASP A 372 10.02 -11.50 20.26
C ASP A 372 10.48 -12.68 19.38
N SER A 373 10.88 -13.78 20.01
CA SER A 373 11.28 -15.00 19.30
C SER A 373 10.13 -15.62 18.53
N ALA A 374 8.94 -15.75 19.13
CA ALA A 374 7.78 -16.34 18.47
C ALA A 374 7.30 -15.48 17.29
N VAL A 375 7.25 -14.16 17.46
CA VAL A 375 6.84 -13.22 16.41
C VAL A 375 7.85 -13.19 15.26
N ASN A 376 9.15 -13.13 15.57
CA ASN A 376 10.19 -13.18 14.54
C ASN A 376 10.14 -14.49 13.77
N GLN A 377 10.02 -15.62 14.46
CA GLN A 377 9.93 -16.92 13.80
C GLN A 377 8.68 -17.02 12.93
N LEU A 378 7.52 -16.54 13.41
CA LEU A 378 6.27 -16.52 12.66
C LEU A 378 6.42 -15.73 11.35
N ILE A 379 7.00 -14.53 11.40
CA ILE A 379 7.16 -13.67 10.22
C ILE A 379 8.21 -14.24 9.27
N SER A 380 9.42 -14.53 9.75
CA SER A 380 10.53 -14.95 8.88
C SER A 380 10.26 -16.30 8.20
N VAL A 381 9.77 -17.31 8.94
CA VAL A 381 9.49 -18.64 8.34
C VAL A 381 8.41 -18.55 7.26
N THR A 382 7.37 -17.76 7.50
CA THR A 382 6.30 -17.60 6.50
C THR A 382 6.75 -16.75 5.33
N ALA A 383 7.56 -15.70 5.53
CA ALA A 383 8.11 -14.91 4.44
C ALA A 383 8.95 -15.78 3.49
N ASP A 384 9.87 -16.58 4.03
CA ASP A 384 10.71 -17.50 3.26
C ASP A 384 9.86 -18.52 2.47
N GLN A 385 8.77 -19.02 3.08
CA GLN A 385 7.88 -19.99 2.45
C GLN A 385 7.12 -19.42 1.25
N ILE A 386 6.67 -18.16 1.33
CA ILE A 386 5.80 -17.55 0.31
C ILE A 386 6.56 -16.73 -0.73
N GLU A 387 7.81 -16.38 -0.48
CA GLU A 387 8.61 -15.52 -1.35
C GLU A 387 8.56 -15.94 -2.83
N PRO A 388 8.74 -17.22 -3.21
CA PRO A 388 8.65 -17.61 -4.62
C PRO A 388 7.30 -17.28 -5.27
N ALA A 389 6.21 -17.44 -4.52
CA ALA A 389 4.85 -17.14 -5.00
C ALA A 389 4.59 -15.63 -5.07
N ILE A 390 5.16 -14.85 -4.15
CA ILE A 390 5.13 -13.39 -4.18
C ILE A 390 5.86 -12.85 -5.40
N LEU A 391 7.04 -13.39 -5.74
CA LEU A 391 7.79 -12.97 -6.92
C LEU A 391 7.01 -13.24 -8.21
N ARG A 392 6.36 -14.41 -8.33
CA ARG A 392 5.42 -14.69 -9.43
C ARG A 392 4.23 -13.74 -9.43
N ASP A 393 3.73 -13.34 -8.26
CA ASP A 393 2.65 -12.36 -8.14
C ASP A 393 3.07 -10.99 -8.68
N PHE A 394 4.30 -10.55 -8.41
CA PHE A 394 4.85 -9.32 -8.98
C PHE A 394 5.06 -9.39 -10.48
N GLU A 395 5.37 -10.57 -11.05
CA GLU A 395 5.41 -10.74 -12.51
C GLU A 395 4.02 -10.54 -13.13
N ASN A 396 2.96 -11.01 -12.47
CA ASN A 396 1.59 -10.92 -12.96
C ASN A 396 0.93 -9.55 -12.69
N TRP A 397 1.22 -8.95 -11.53
CA TRP A 397 0.56 -7.74 -11.02
C TRP A 397 1.50 -6.56 -10.81
N GLY A 398 2.71 -6.59 -11.38
CA GLY A 398 3.78 -5.62 -11.16
C GLY A 398 3.39 -4.16 -11.35
N ASP A 399 2.55 -3.88 -12.36
CA ASP A 399 2.05 -2.52 -12.62
C ASP A 399 1.29 -1.90 -11.41
N PHE A 400 0.74 -2.75 -10.54
CA PHE A 400 -0.03 -2.33 -9.37
C PHE A 400 0.70 -2.58 -8.05
N ALA A 401 1.42 -3.69 -7.95
CA ALA A 401 2.09 -4.15 -6.74
C ALA A 401 3.48 -3.52 -6.55
N PHE A 402 4.25 -3.37 -7.63
CA PHE A 402 5.63 -2.87 -7.56
C PHE A 402 5.66 -1.35 -7.39
N ARG A 403 6.67 -0.85 -6.67
CA ARG A 403 6.94 0.58 -6.52
C ARG A 403 8.30 0.88 -7.13
N ASP A 404 8.33 1.84 -8.04
CA ASP A 404 9.50 2.17 -8.87
C ASP A 404 10.68 2.79 -8.10
N TRP A 405 10.50 3.08 -6.81
CA TRP A 405 11.58 3.46 -5.89
C TRP A 405 12.33 2.27 -5.28
N TYR A 406 11.81 1.04 -5.40
CA TYR A 406 12.56 -0.17 -5.09
C TYR A 406 13.38 -0.61 -6.31
N ALA A 407 14.48 -1.32 -6.06
CA ALA A 407 15.37 -1.76 -7.14
C ALA A 407 14.72 -2.85 -8.01
N ASN A 408 14.03 -3.80 -7.37
CA ASN A 408 13.29 -4.90 -7.98
C ASN A 408 12.26 -5.45 -6.97
N PRO A 409 11.35 -6.35 -7.39
CA PRO A 409 10.34 -6.95 -6.52
C PRO A 409 10.88 -7.68 -5.27
N GLU A 410 12.01 -8.38 -5.40
CA GLU A 410 12.68 -9.08 -4.30
C GLU A 410 13.09 -8.11 -3.19
N VAL A 411 13.81 -7.04 -3.56
CA VAL A 411 14.21 -5.97 -2.63
C VAL A 411 13.00 -5.27 -2.01
N GLN A 412 11.91 -5.07 -2.76
CA GLN A 412 10.67 -4.53 -2.20
C GLN A 412 10.11 -5.44 -1.11
N PHE A 413 9.95 -6.73 -1.42
CA PHE A 413 9.38 -7.70 -0.49
C PHE A 413 10.23 -7.84 0.77
N GLU A 414 11.53 -8.08 0.63
CA GLU A 414 12.48 -8.17 1.76
C GLU A 414 12.44 -6.92 2.65
N SER A 415 12.46 -5.73 2.03
CA SER A 415 12.42 -4.46 2.76
C SER A 415 11.12 -4.24 3.52
N GLU A 416 9.98 -4.58 2.90
CA GLU A 416 8.65 -4.45 3.52
C GLU A 416 8.44 -5.46 4.67
N ILE A 417 8.92 -6.70 4.51
CA ILE A 417 8.88 -7.72 5.55
C ILE A 417 9.80 -7.33 6.73
N SER A 418 11.03 -6.88 6.45
CA SER A 418 11.95 -6.40 7.48
C SER A 418 11.38 -5.19 8.24
N SER A 419 10.73 -4.27 7.53
CA SER A 419 10.04 -3.12 8.11
C SER A 419 8.86 -3.55 8.98
N LEU A 420 8.03 -4.49 8.52
CA LEU A 420 6.92 -5.05 9.28
C LEU A 420 7.42 -5.71 10.57
N GLN A 421 8.44 -6.57 10.47
CA GLN A 421 9.03 -7.28 11.59
C GLN A 421 9.55 -6.30 12.65
N THR A 422 10.37 -5.33 12.24
CA THR A 422 10.93 -4.30 13.13
C THR A 422 9.80 -3.50 13.80
N TRP A 423 8.82 -3.06 13.01
CA TRP A 423 7.69 -2.29 13.52
C TRP A 423 6.87 -3.07 14.54
N THR A 424 6.59 -4.35 14.31
CA THR A 424 5.82 -5.19 15.23
C THR A 424 6.54 -5.39 16.56
N LEU A 425 7.86 -5.62 16.53
CA LEU A 425 8.66 -5.72 17.76
C LEU A 425 8.69 -4.42 18.54
N ASP A 426 8.95 -3.29 17.86
CA ASP A 426 8.93 -1.96 18.47
C ASP A 426 7.56 -1.66 19.10
N ARG A 427 6.48 -2.07 18.42
CA ARG A 427 5.11 -1.91 18.92
C ARG A 427 4.86 -2.73 20.17
N LEU A 428 5.28 -4.00 20.20
CA LEU A 428 5.16 -4.85 21.38
C LEU A 428 5.97 -4.29 22.56
N ALA A 429 7.19 -3.81 22.30
CA ALA A 429 8.02 -3.18 23.33
C ALA A 429 7.37 -1.91 23.89
N TRP A 430 6.85 -1.04 23.01
CA TRP A 430 6.13 0.16 23.42
C TRP A 430 4.86 -0.16 24.21
N MET A 431 4.04 -1.11 23.75
CA MET A 431 2.82 -1.52 24.44
C MET A 431 3.11 -2.06 25.83
N GLY A 432 4.19 -2.83 26.00
CA GLY A 432 4.61 -3.31 27.32
C GLY A 432 4.88 -2.18 28.30
N ALA A 433 5.71 -1.21 27.90
CA ALA A 433 6.01 -0.05 28.74
C ALA A 433 4.75 0.82 29.02
N ALA A 434 3.88 0.96 28.02
CA ALA A 434 2.64 1.71 28.13
C ALA A 434 1.65 1.06 29.11
N LEU A 435 1.49 -0.27 29.03
CA LEU A 435 0.60 -1.04 29.88
C LEU A 435 1.09 -1.14 31.32
N GLU A 436 2.41 -1.28 31.52
CA GLU A 436 2.99 -1.30 32.86
C GLU A 436 2.75 0.04 33.57
N ARG A 437 2.95 1.16 32.86
CA ARG A 437 2.60 2.49 33.37
C ARG A 437 1.10 2.59 33.63
N ALA A 438 0.26 2.11 32.70
CA ALA A 438 -1.19 2.18 32.81
C ALA A 438 -1.76 1.36 33.98
N ALA A 439 -1.12 0.26 34.36
CA ALA A 439 -1.54 -0.56 35.50
C ALA A 439 -1.14 0.04 36.86
N SER A 440 -0.29 1.07 36.88
CA SER A 440 0.16 1.69 38.12
C SER A 440 -0.98 2.43 38.86
N PRO A 441 -1.08 2.33 40.20
CA PRO A 441 -1.99 3.16 41.00
C PRO A 441 -1.71 4.67 40.87
N ALA A 442 -0.50 5.04 40.45
CA ALA A 442 -0.12 6.42 40.21
C ALA A 442 -0.68 6.98 38.89
N TYR A 443 -1.19 6.12 37.99
CA TYR A 443 -1.71 6.53 36.70
C TYR A 443 -2.88 7.50 36.83
N ARG A 444 -2.86 8.56 36.02
CA ARG A 444 -3.89 9.59 35.91
C ARG A 444 -4.34 9.67 34.47
N TYR A 445 -5.57 9.26 34.21
CA TYR A 445 -6.20 9.45 32.91
C TYR A 445 -6.84 10.85 32.82
N PRO A 446 -6.67 11.60 31.71
CA PRO A 446 -5.90 11.27 30.50
C PRO A 446 -4.43 11.73 30.54
N GLN A 447 -3.94 12.29 31.65
CA GLN A 447 -2.63 12.95 31.75
C GLN A 447 -1.45 12.04 31.42
N ASP A 448 -1.51 10.77 31.83
CA ASP A 448 -0.43 9.79 31.70
C ASP A 448 -0.54 8.94 30.43
N ASN A 449 -1.53 9.20 29.56
CA ASN A 449 -1.69 8.49 28.28
C ASN A 449 -0.56 8.82 27.27
N GLN A 450 0.17 9.92 27.47
CA GLN A 450 1.35 10.24 26.67
C GLN A 450 2.54 9.42 27.15
N VAL A 451 2.72 8.25 26.54
CA VAL A 451 3.83 7.35 26.86
C VAL A 451 5.06 7.72 26.04
N PRO A 452 6.19 8.11 26.68
CA PRO A 452 7.43 8.43 25.98
C PRO A 452 7.96 7.23 25.19
N ILE A 453 8.66 7.49 24.09
CA ILE A 453 9.28 6.45 23.26
C ILE A 453 10.38 5.75 24.07
N PRO A 454 10.37 4.40 24.21
CA PRO A 454 11.46 3.67 24.85
C PRO A 454 12.81 4.04 24.23
N GLY A 455 13.80 4.40 25.06
CA GLY A 455 15.15 4.81 24.60
C GLY A 455 15.35 6.31 24.37
N SER A 456 14.31 7.14 24.50
CA SER A 456 14.48 8.61 24.55
C SER A 456 14.69 9.08 26.00
N SER A 457 15.92 8.96 26.51
CA SER A 457 16.27 9.62 27.77
C SER A 457 16.35 11.14 27.55
N GLY A 458 15.26 11.85 27.84
CA GLY A 458 15.29 13.29 28.00
C GLY A 458 16.12 13.67 29.23
N ALA A 459 17.19 14.43 29.05
CA ALA A 459 17.85 15.16 30.12
C ALA A 459 17.59 16.66 29.92
N ALA A 460 16.59 17.17 30.61
CA ALA A 460 16.52 18.59 30.94
C ALA A 460 17.54 18.85 32.05
N SER A 461 18.57 19.68 31.79
CA SER A 461 19.35 20.31 32.86
C SER A 461 19.86 21.69 32.44
N THR A 462 19.34 22.71 33.12
CA THR A 462 19.86 24.07 33.22
C THR A 462 21.05 24.09 34.19
N ALA A 463 22.24 24.51 33.74
CA ALA A 463 23.23 25.29 34.51
C ALA A 463 24.49 25.52 33.65
N GLY A 464 24.86 26.78 33.44
CA GLY A 464 26.12 27.14 32.79
C GLY A 464 27.30 27.22 33.77
N ARG A 465 28.51 26.87 33.31
CA ARG A 465 29.70 27.74 33.31
C ARG A 465 30.90 27.05 32.65
N ALA A 466 31.85 27.90 32.29
CA ALA A 466 32.86 27.79 31.23
C ALA A 466 34.17 27.06 31.59
N VAL A 467 35.11 27.15 30.62
CA VAL A 467 36.58 26.91 30.62
C VAL A 467 36.97 25.53 30.06
N GLY A 468 37.80 25.34 29.03
CA GLY A 468 38.62 26.21 28.20
C GLY A 468 39.79 25.40 27.57
N ARG A 469 40.39 25.92 26.48
CA ARG A 469 41.64 25.50 25.77
C ARG A 469 41.50 24.25 24.86
N ARG A 470 42.17 24.15 23.71
CA ARG A 470 43.21 24.94 23.02
C ARG A 470 43.22 24.54 21.54
N ALA A 471 43.73 25.43 20.70
CA ALA A 471 43.91 25.27 19.26
C ALA A 471 44.79 24.07 18.87
N VAL A 472 44.45 23.47 17.74
CA VAL A 472 45.37 22.75 16.84
C VAL A 472 45.26 23.43 15.49
N GLN A 473 46.39 23.96 15.02
CA GLN A 473 46.67 24.35 13.64
C GLN A 473 46.74 23.07 12.80
N ASP A 474 46.12 23.02 11.62
CA ASP A 474 46.83 22.43 10.47
C ASP A 474 46.29 22.87 9.10
N ASP A 475 47.27 23.22 8.26
CA ASP A 475 47.40 23.19 6.81
C ASP A 475 46.21 23.44 5.86
N THR A 476 46.31 24.59 5.19
CA THR A 476 45.62 24.93 3.94
C THR A 476 46.13 24.07 2.78
N LYS A 477 45.28 23.17 2.27
CA LYS A 477 45.33 22.74 0.86
C LYS A 477 44.38 23.63 0.05
N GLU A 478 44.87 24.19 -1.05
CA GLU A 478 44.01 24.79 -2.07
C GLU A 478 43.08 23.71 -2.63
N GLU A 479 41.78 23.79 -2.30
CA GLU A 479 40.74 22.99 -2.94
C GLU A 479 40.63 23.40 -4.40
N THR A 480 40.73 22.43 -5.30
CA THR A 480 40.47 22.66 -6.73
C THR A 480 38.96 22.84 -6.97
N LEU A 481 38.56 23.62 -7.98
CA LEU A 481 37.14 23.87 -8.29
C LEU A 481 36.34 22.56 -8.53
N SER A 482 37.01 21.52 -9.03
CA SER A 482 36.46 20.15 -9.19
C SER A 482 36.17 19.47 -7.87
N GLU A 483 37.04 19.63 -6.85
CA GLU A 483 36.84 19.09 -5.51
C GLU A 483 35.67 19.80 -4.84
N ALA A 484 35.56 21.13 -4.93
CA ALA A 484 34.43 21.88 -4.38
C ALA A 484 33.08 21.53 -5.06
N TYR A 485 33.07 21.29 -6.37
CA TYR A 485 31.88 20.80 -7.09
C TYR A 485 31.53 19.37 -6.71
N SER A 486 32.51 18.47 -6.63
CA SER A 486 32.33 17.08 -6.18
C SER A 486 31.89 17.00 -4.73
N ASP A 487 32.40 17.87 -3.85
CA ASP A 487 31.97 17.99 -2.45
C ASP A 487 30.55 18.53 -2.34
N THR A 488 30.18 19.48 -3.20
CA THR A 488 28.80 19.98 -3.28
C THR A 488 27.86 18.89 -3.82
N MET A 489 28.33 18.08 -4.77
CA MET A 489 27.61 16.92 -5.28
C MET A 489 27.46 15.84 -4.19
N GLN A 490 28.52 15.50 -3.45
CA GLN A 490 28.53 14.52 -2.37
C GLN A 490 27.67 14.95 -1.18
N LYS A 491 27.76 16.22 -0.76
CA LYS A 491 26.93 16.79 0.31
C LYS A 491 25.44 16.83 -0.06
N ARG A 492 25.11 16.82 -1.36
CA ARG A 492 23.72 16.86 -1.85
C ARG A 492 23.17 15.50 -2.29
N MET A 493 24.02 14.54 -2.66
CA MET A 493 23.64 13.19 -3.14
C MET A 493 23.99 12.02 -2.18
N GLY A 494 24.48 12.29 -0.97
CA GLY A 494 24.79 11.24 0.01
C GLY A 494 25.91 10.29 -0.45
N ASP A 495 26.06 9.14 0.22
CA ASP A 495 27.25 8.24 0.17
C ASP A 495 27.60 7.58 -1.19
N ALA A 496 26.96 7.98 -2.29
CA ALA A 496 27.36 7.55 -3.64
C ALA A 496 28.68 8.24 -4.06
N LYS A 497 29.79 7.48 -4.10
CA LYS A 497 31.09 7.94 -4.60
C LYS A 497 31.10 8.11 -6.13
N LEU A 498 30.39 9.11 -6.64
CA LEU A 498 30.55 9.58 -8.02
C LEU A 498 31.32 10.90 -8.00
N VAL A 499 32.56 10.88 -8.51
CA VAL A 499 33.46 12.04 -8.52
C VAL A 499 33.57 12.54 -9.95
N TYR A 500 33.26 13.81 -10.17
CA TYR A 500 33.54 14.47 -11.44
C TYR A 500 34.87 15.22 -11.35
N ARG A 501 35.84 14.81 -12.15
CA ARG A 501 37.15 15.46 -12.27
C ARG A 501 37.21 16.17 -13.61
N HIS A 502 37.02 17.49 -13.60
CA HIS A 502 37.09 18.29 -14.81
C HIS A 502 38.50 18.25 -15.43
N GLU A 503 39.53 18.17 -14.58
CA GLU A 503 40.93 18.08 -14.96
C GLU A 503 41.30 16.83 -15.77
N ASP A 504 40.50 15.77 -15.70
CA ASP A 504 40.72 14.52 -16.44
C ASP A 504 40.21 14.60 -17.90
N GLY A 505 39.67 15.75 -18.30
CA GLY A 505 39.14 15.99 -19.64
C GLY A 505 37.74 15.44 -19.89
N MET A 506 37.29 15.50 -21.14
CA MET A 506 35.98 14.99 -21.52
C MET A 506 35.93 13.45 -21.46
N ASN A 507 34.96 12.90 -20.73
CA ASN A 507 34.67 11.47 -20.69
C ASN A 507 33.24 11.18 -21.15
N TYR A 508 33.00 9.98 -21.67
CA TYR A 508 31.69 9.60 -22.18
C TYR A 508 31.50 8.08 -22.25
N THR A 509 30.25 7.66 -22.39
CA THR A 509 29.82 6.27 -22.55
C THR A 509 28.83 6.18 -23.71
N ARG A 510 29.03 5.19 -24.59
CA ARG A 510 28.08 4.87 -25.64
C ARG A 510 26.91 4.07 -25.06
N ILE A 511 25.69 4.55 -25.25
CA ILE A 511 24.46 3.96 -24.71
C ILE A 511 23.77 3.09 -25.75
N THR A 512 23.75 3.55 -27.01
CA THR A 512 23.29 2.80 -28.17
C THR A 512 24.25 3.04 -29.34
N GLU A 513 24.07 2.34 -30.46
CA GLU A 513 24.89 2.56 -31.67
C GLU A 513 24.89 4.02 -32.11
N ASP A 514 23.79 4.75 -31.90
CA ASP A 514 23.63 6.14 -32.34
C ASP A 514 23.65 7.18 -31.21
N ILE A 515 23.80 6.79 -29.93
CA ILE A 515 23.71 7.71 -28.78
C ILE A 515 24.90 7.53 -27.84
N ILE A 516 25.59 8.64 -27.58
CA ILE A 516 26.66 8.77 -26.58
C ILE A 516 26.22 9.78 -25.52
N VAL A 517 26.50 9.46 -24.26
CA VAL A 517 26.27 10.35 -23.12
C VAL A 517 27.58 10.61 -22.40
N GLY A 518 27.91 11.87 -22.10
CA GLY A 518 29.16 12.21 -21.44
C GLY A 518 29.21 13.57 -20.77
N SER A 519 30.39 13.94 -20.30
CA SER A 519 30.70 15.25 -19.73
C SER A 519 30.87 16.31 -20.82
N CYS A 520 30.97 17.58 -20.44
CA CYS A 520 31.14 18.66 -21.40
C CYS A 520 32.47 18.55 -22.19
N PRO A 521 32.47 18.77 -23.52
CA PRO A 521 33.68 19.04 -24.28
C PRO A 521 34.36 20.30 -23.74
N GLN A 522 35.67 20.27 -23.58
CA GLN A 522 36.44 21.35 -22.96
C GLN A 522 37.21 22.19 -23.99
N SER A 523 37.40 21.64 -25.19
CA SER A 523 38.18 22.25 -26.26
C SER A 523 37.63 21.94 -27.66
N ALA A 524 38.12 22.66 -28.67
CA ALA A 524 37.84 22.34 -30.07
C ALA A 524 38.38 20.96 -30.49
N ASP A 525 39.37 20.42 -29.76
CA ASP A 525 39.99 19.12 -30.04
C ASP A 525 39.08 17.99 -29.57
N ASP A 526 38.37 18.17 -28.46
CA ASP A 526 37.35 17.23 -27.97
C ASP A 526 36.21 17.09 -28.98
N LEU A 527 35.78 18.20 -29.57
CA LEU A 527 34.76 18.19 -30.62
C LEU A 527 35.23 17.44 -31.87
N ARG A 528 36.48 17.68 -32.30
CA ARG A 528 37.08 16.97 -33.43
C ARG A 528 37.22 15.48 -33.14
N HIS A 529 37.60 15.12 -31.91
CA HIS A 529 37.65 13.72 -31.46
C HIS A 529 36.27 13.05 -31.56
N LEU A 530 35.21 13.70 -31.07
CA LEU A 530 33.84 13.18 -31.18
C LEU A 530 33.41 13.00 -32.65
N ALA A 531 33.71 13.96 -33.51
CA ALA A 531 33.32 13.87 -34.91
C ALA A 531 34.09 12.78 -35.68
N GLU A 532 35.41 12.73 -35.52
CA GLU A 532 36.30 11.85 -36.31
C GLU A 532 36.35 10.41 -35.78
N LYS A 533 36.32 10.22 -34.46
CA LYS A 533 36.46 8.89 -33.83
C LYS A 533 35.13 8.23 -33.55
N GLU A 534 34.16 9.02 -33.08
CA GLU A 534 32.88 8.48 -32.63
C GLU A 534 31.73 8.69 -33.63
N GLY A 535 32.00 9.36 -34.75
CA GLY A 535 31.01 9.62 -35.80
C GLY A 535 29.91 10.61 -35.37
N VAL A 536 30.22 11.46 -34.38
CA VAL A 536 29.24 12.42 -33.85
C VAL A 536 28.95 13.50 -34.88
N THR A 537 27.67 13.69 -35.17
CA THR A 537 27.18 14.73 -36.10
C THR A 537 26.30 15.77 -35.41
N VAL A 538 25.83 15.48 -34.18
CA VAL A 538 25.03 16.39 -33.36
C VAL A 538 25.52 16.37 -31.93
N VAL A 539 25.76 17.54 -31.35
CA VAL A 539 26.03 17.72 -29.92
C VAL A 539 24.85 18.45 -29.28
N LEU A 540 24.26 17.88 -28.24
CA LEU A 540 23.22 18.54 -27.43
C LEU A 540 23.78 18.85 -26.04
N SER A 541 23.98 20.14 -25.77
CA SER A 541 24.41 20.68 -24.48
C SER A 541 23.20 21.09 -23.64
N LEU A 542 23.14 20.58 -22.41
CA LEU A 542 22.13 20.95 -21.41
C LEU A 542 22.59 22.06 -20.46
N GLN A 543 23.83 22.56 -20.57
CA GLN A 543 24.41 23.48 -19.59
C GLN A 543 23.83 24.90 -19.67
N GLU A 544 23.62 25.52 -18.51
CA GLU A 544 23.39 26.95 -18.37
C GLU A 544 24.71 27.73 -18.45
N ASP A 545 24.63 29.02 -18.76
CA ASP A 545 25.84 29.88 -18.85
C ASP A 545 26.58 29.96 -17.50
N THR A 546 25.85 29.82 -16.39
CA THR A 546 26.40 29.76 -15.04
C THR A 546 27.25 28.51 -14.80
N ASP A 547 26.88 27.38 -15.41
CA ASP A 547 27.61 26.11 -15.26
C ASP A 547 28.95 26.19 -16.00
N MET A 548 28.95 26.77 -17.20
CA MET A 548 30.15 26.99 -17.99
C MET A 548 31.08 28.03 -17.34
N ALA A 549 30.50 29.10 -16.78
CA ALA A 549 31.27 30.12 -16.05
C ALA A 549 31.96 29.55 -14.80
N TYR A 550 31.35 28.58 -14.12
CA TYR A 550 31.94 27.92 -12.95
C TYR A 550 33.26 27.18 -13.27
N PHE A 551 33.34 26.56 -14.46
CA PHE A 551 34.54 25.85 -14.92
C PHE A 551 35.45 26.68 -15.84
N ASN A 552 35.21 27.99 -15.98
CA ASN A 552 35.89 28.85 -16.96
C ASN A 552 35.87 28.27 -18.39
N LEU A 553 34.79 27.58 -18.77
CA LEU A 553 34.65 26.97 -20.09
C LEU A 553 34.24 28.04 -21.12
N ASP A 554 35.15 28.34 -22.06
CA ASP A 554 34.83 29.18 -23.22
C ASP A 554 34.25 28.32 -24.35
N LEU A 555 32.96 28.51 -24.61
CA LEU A 555 32.24 27.77 -25.64
C LEU A 555 32.54 28.30 -27.06
N ALA A 556 33.08 29.52 -27.22
CA ALA A 556 33.26 30.14 -28.52
C ALA A 556 34.19 29.36 -29.47
N PRO A 557 35.36 28.84 -29.04
CA PRO A 557 36.22 28.00 -29.87
C PRO A 557 35.55 26.69 -30.31
N ILE A 558 34.73 26.08 -29.43
CA ILE A 558 34.00 24.84 -29.72
C ILE A 558 32.95 25.09 -30.81
N LEU A 559 32.16 26.17 -30.68
CA LEU A 559 31.16 26.54 -31.68
C LEU A 559 31.78 26.91 -33.03
N GLN A 560 32.96 27.57 -33.03
CA GLN A 560 33.68 27.90 -34.26
C GLN A 560 34.21 26.67 -35.00
N ALA A 561 34.55 25.60 -34.28
CA ALA A 561 35.03 24.35 -34.87
C ALA A 561 33.91 23.46 -35.44
N CYS A 562 32.66 23.64 -34.98
CA CYS A 562 31.50 22.83 -35.39
C CYS A 562 31.28 22.72 -36.91
N PRO A 563 31.30 23.82 -37.71
CA PRO A 563 31.08 23.73 -39.15
C PRO A 563 32.17 22.94 -39.88
N ALA A 564 33.43 23.10 -39.47
CA ALA A 564 34.57 22.39 -40.07
C ALA A 564 34.56 20.89 -39.73
N ALA A 565 34.05 20.53 -38.56
CA ALA A 565 33.89 19.14 -38.11
C ALA A 565 32.58 18.48 -38.62
N GLY A 566 31.71 19.22 -39.30
CA GLY A 566 30.40 18.70 -39.74
C GLY A 566 29.42 18.44 -38.59
N VAL A 567 29.61 19.08 -37.44
CA VAL A 567 28.80 18.87 -36.22
C VAL A 567 27.79 20.00 -36.04
N THR A 568 26.54 19.65 -35.73
CA THR A 568 25.52 20.60 -35.31
C THR A 568 25.48 20.69 -33.79
N HIS A 569 25.81 21.85 -33.21
CA HIS A 569 25.73 22.07 -31.77
C HIS A 569 24.41 22.73 -31.37
N LEU A 570 23.66 22.07 -30.49
CA LEU A 570 22.38 22.53 -29.96
C LEU A 570 22.50 22.81 -28.46
N ARG A 571 21.89 23.90 -28.00
CA ARG A 571 21.76 24.20 -26.57
C ARG A 571 20.31 24.11 -26.15
N CYS A 572 20.04 23.30 -25.14
CA CYS A 572 18.77 23.28 -24.44
C CYS A 572 19.04 23.39 -22.94
N PRO A 573 19.27 24.61 -22.41
CA PRO A 573 19.69 24.78 -21.03
C PRO A 573 18.66 24.22 -20.05
N ILE A 574 19.13 23.40 -19.12
CA ILE A 574 18.39 22.84 -17.99
C ILE A 574 19.19 23.15 -16.74
N ARG A 575 18.53 23.72 -15.73
CA ARG A 575 19.18 24.10 -14.48
C ARG A 575 19.72 22.87 -13.74
N ASP A 576 20.98 22.92 -13.33
CA ASP A 576 21.62 21.82 -12.63
C ASP A 576 20.99 21.58 -11.25
N PHE A 577 20.89 20.32 -10.82
CA PHE A 577 20.24 19.88 -9.57
C PHE A 577 18.76 20.31 -9.38
N ASP A 578 18.03 20.59 -10.48
CA ASP A 578 16.63 20.99 -10.46
C ASP A 578 15.75 20.01 -11.28
N GLY A 579 15.15 19.03 -10.59
CA GLY A 579 14.27 18.04 -11.20
C GLY A 579 12.99 18.62 -11.81
N HIS A 580 12.55 19.81 -11.39
CA HIS A 580 11.41 20.51 -11.98
C HIS A 580 11.79 21.20 -13.29
N SER A 581 12.94 21.89 -13.32
CA SER A 581 13.53 22.44 -14.55
C SER A 581 13.75 21.34 -15.58
N LEU A 582 14.29 20.21 -15.16
CA LEU A 582 14.42 19.01 -16.01
C LEU A 582 13.05 18.59 -16.55
N ARG A 583 12.05 18.39 -15.69
CA ARG A 583 10.70 17.96 -16.11
C ARG A 583 10.03 18.92 -17.10
N LEU A 584 10.18 20.23 -16.92
CA LEU A 584 9.58 21.24 -17.80
C LEU A 584 10.31 21.34 -19.16
N ARG A 585 11.63 21.16 -19.16
CA ARG A 585 12.48 21.39 -20.33
C ARG A 585 12.73 20.13 -21.13
N LEU A 586 12.58 18.95 -20.52
CA LEU A 586 12.79 17.64 -21.14
C LEU A 586 11.96 17.45 -22.42
N PRO A 587 10.67 17.82 -22.50
CA PRO A 587 9.92 17.70 -23.76
C PRO A 587 10.52 18.55 -24.89
N THR A 588 11.00 19.76 -24.59
CA THR A 588 11.67 20.62 -25.57
C THR A 588 13.03 20.08 -25.97
N ALA A 589 13.81 19.58 -25.00
CA ALA A 589 15.12 18.96 -25.23
C ALA A 589 15.00 17.70 -26.10
N VAL A 590 14.06 16.81 -25.77
CA VAL A 590 13.76 15.58 -26.54
C VAL A 590 13.22 15.92 -27.93
N ALA A 591 12.36 16.93 -28.07
CA ALA A 591 11.88 17.35 -29.39
C ALA A 591 12.97 18.04 -30.24
N ALA A 592 13.91 18.76 -29.63
CA ALA A 592 15.08 19.28 -30.33
C ALA A 592 16.00 18.14 -30.77
N LEU A 593 16.21 17.15 -29.90
CA LEU A 593 17.01 15.94 -30.17
C LEU A 593 16.41 15.11 -31.31
N ALA A 594 15.12 14.78 -31.25
CA ALA A 594 14.42 14.02 -32.29
C ALA A 594 14.50 14.70 -33.66
N ARG A 595 14.29 16.03 -33.70
CA ARG A 595 14.41 16.80 -34.95
C ARG A 595 15.84 16.88 -35.49
N ALA A 596 16.84 16.80 -34.62
CA ALA A 596 18.24 16.80 -35.01
C ALA A 596 18.68 15.41 -35.51
N ALA A 597 18.25 14.35 -34.82
CA ALA A 597 18.47 12.95 -35.20
C ALA A 597 17.86 12.63 -36.57
N ASP A 598 16.64 13.09 -36.85
CA ASP A 598 15.97 12.86 -38.15
C ASP A 598 16.69 13.53 -39.33
N ARG A 599 17.55 14.53 -39.06
CA ARG A 599 18.23 15.34 -40.09
C ARG A 599 19.71 15.00 -40.26
N ALA A 600 20.36 14.49 -39.22
CA ALA A 600 21.78 14.19 -39.22
C ALA A 600 21.98 12.67 -39.25
N ARG A 601 22.48 12.12 -40.37
CA ARG A 601 22.83 10.69 -40.49
C ARG A 601 24.15 10.40 -39.74
N GLY A 602 24.13 10.37 -38.41
CA GLY A 602 25.29 10.03 -37.58
C GLY A 602 24.97 9.95 -36.09
N THR A 603 26.00 9.77 -35.26
CA THR A 603 25.86 9.59 -33.80
C THR A 603 25.52 10.91 -33.11
N LEU A 604 24.70 10.85 -32.06
CA LEU A 604 24.35 11.98 -31.21
C LEU A 604 25.15 11.94 -29.91
N TYR A 605 25.77 13.07 -29.57
CA TYR A 605 26.46 13.27 -28.30
C TYR A 605 25.62 14.16 -27.38
N PHE A 606 25.26 13.61 -26.23
CA PHE A 606 24.44 14.27 -25.23
C PHE A 606 25.25 14.53 -23.96
N HIS A 607 25.29 15.79 -23.51
CA HIS A 607 26.05 16.11 -22.30
C HIS A 607 25.36 17.16 -21.42
N CYS A 608 25.64 17.05 -20.12
CA CYS A 608 25.57 18.14 -19.16
C CYS A 608 27.00 18.47 -18.68
N THR A 609 27.17 18.99 -17.47
CA THR A 609 28.49 19.27 -16.90
C THR A 609 29.24 17.96 -16.61
N ALA A 610 28.68 17.08 -15.78
CA ALA A 610 29.29 15.80 -15.41
C ALA A 610 28.85 14.59 -16.23
N GLY A 611 27.80 14.71 -17.07
CA GLY A 611 27.22 13.58 -17.82
C GLY A 611 26.36 12.61 -17.00
N LEU A 612 26.06 12.92 -15.74
CA LEU A 612 25.48 11.98 -14.77
C LEU A 612 24.03 12.31 -14.36
N GLY A 613 23.47 13.47 -14.77
CA GLY A 613 22.15 13.94 -14.32
C GLY A 613 20.96 13.66 -15.25
N ALA A 614 21.19 13.10 -16.45
CA ALA A 614 20.14 12.96 -17.47
C ALA A 614 20.22 11.64 -18.24
N ARG A 615 19.86 10.52 -17.60
CA ARG A 615 19.46 9.32 -18.33
C ARG A 615 18.05 9.54 -18.90
N ALA A 616 17.92 9.57 -20.23
CA ALA A 616 16.62 9.70 -20.89
C ALA A 616 15.78 8.43 -20.70
N ARG A 617 14.70 8.51 -19.92
CA ARG A 617 13.62 7.51 -19.90
C ARG A 617 12.79 7.68 -21.18
N GLY A 618 12.53 6.60 -21.90
CA GLY A 618 11.62 6.59 -23.06
C GLY A 618 10.24 7.13 -22.66
N GLY A 619 9.73 8.10 -23.42
CA GLY A 619 8.54 8.87 -23.03
C GLY A 619 7.22 8.33 -23.58
N PRO A 620 6.14 8.32 -22.80
CA PRO A 620 4.79 8.52 -23.32
C PRO A 620 4.54 10.02 -23.59
N ARG A 621 3.69 10.31 -24.58
CA ARG A 621 3.20 11.67 -24.89
C ARG A 621 2.46 12.26 -23.67
N LEU A 622 2.88 13.44 -23.21
CA LEU A 622 2.16 14.24 -22.23
C LEU A 622 0.98 14.99 -22.90
N PRO A 623 -0.24 14.98 -22.33
CA PRO A 623 -1.36 15.79 -22.82
C PRO A 623 -1.15 17.29 -22.54
N VAL A 624 -1.63 18.12 -23.47
CA VAL A 624 -1.66 19.59 -23.37
C VAL A 624 -2.73 20.02 -22.34
N GLY A 625 -2.36 20.85 -21.35
CA GLY A 625 -3.33 21.54 -20.48
C GLY A 625 -3.10 21.51 -18.96
N LEU A 626 -1.85 21.63 -18.46
CA LEU A 626 -1.59 21.74 -17.01
C LEU A 626 -2.01 23.12 -16.48
N ARG A 627 -2.88 23.16 -15.45
CA ARG A 627 -3.22 24.38 -14.69
C ARG A 627 -2.60 24.32 -13.30
N ALA A 628 -1.97 25.40 -12.85
CA ALA A 628 -1.46 25.52 -11.50
C ALA A 628 -2.60 25.61 -10.49
N ARG A 629 -2.42 25.03 -9.31
CA ARG A 629 -3.38 25.03 -8.20
C ARG A 629 -2.76 25.67 -6.97
N PRO A 630 -3.52 26.47 -6.20
CA PRO A 630 -3.02 27.02 -4.95
C PRO A 630 -2.78 25.91 -3.94
N VAL A 631 -1.58 25.88 -3.39
CA VAL A 631 -1.15 25.01 -2.30
C VAL A 631 -0.80 25.88 -1.10
N VAL A 632 -1.18 25.42 0.09
CA VAL A 632 -0.74 26.00 1.36
C VAL A 632 0.18 25.02 2.06
N LEU A 633 1.44 25.39 2.24
CA LEU A 633 2.44 24.63 2.96
C LEU A 633 2.59 25.22 4.37
N GLY A 634 2.15 24.50 5.40
CA GLY A 634 2.09 25.03 6.76
C GLY A 634 2.88 24.24 7.81
N LEU A 635 3.92 24.82 8.41
CA LEU A 635 4.70 24.20 9.48
C LEU A 635 4.14 24.55 10.87
N ALA A 636 3.74 23.53 11.64
CA ALA A 636 3.38 23.65 13.05
C ALA A 636 4.60 23.42 13.96
N GLY A 637 4.56 23.86 15.22
CA GLY A 637 5.63 23.62 16.20
C GLY A 637 6.86 24.53 16.10
N ALA A 638 6.93 25.43 15.12
CA ALA A 638 8.02 26.40 14.95
C ALA A 638 7.78 27.74 15.69
N GLY A 639 6.93 27.76 16.73
CA GLY A 639 6.46 28.98 17.40
C GLY A 639 7.52 29.80 18.17
N LEU A 640 8.76 29.29 18.26
CA LEU A 640 9.92 29.98 18.84
C LEU A 640 11.00 30.30 17.78
N ALA A 641 10.82 29.90 16.52
CA ALA A 641 11.79 30.15 15.45
C ALA A 641 11.72 31.61 14.98
N SER A 642 12.87 32.21 14.68
CA SER A 642 12.96 33.61 14.21
C SER A 642 12.75 33.71 12.69
N SER A 643 13.11 32.66 11.94
CA SER A 643 12.78 32.52 10.52
C SER A 643 12.49 31.07 10.14
N VAL A 644 11.51 30.89 9.25
CA VAL A 644 11.18 29.60 8.65
C VAL A 644 11.16 29.77 7.13
N GLN A 645 11.99 28.99 6.45
CA GLN A 645 12.06 28.96 4.99
C GLN A 645 11.79 27.54 4.48
N VAL A 646 11.50 27.40 3.19
CA VAL A 646 11.44 26.10 2.50
C VAL A 646 12.32 26.10 1.26
N ALA A 647 13.02 24.99 1.02
CA ALA A 647 13.83 24.74 -0.16
C ALA A 647 13.41 23.42 -0.82
N GLY A 648 13.68 23.26 -2.12
CA GLY A 648 13.12 22.18 -2.95
C GLY A 648 11.90 22.68 -3.72
N LEU A 649 10.75 22.04 -3.58
CA LEU A 649 9.51 22.36 -4.30
C LEU A 649 9.75 22.50 -5.82
N ASP A 650 9.15 23.52 -6.45
CA ASP A 650 9.34 23.93 -7.84
C ASP A 650 10.47 24.97 -8.01
N ILE A 651 11.23 25.27 -6.95
CA ILE A 651 12.30 26.28 -6.94
C ILE A 651 13.71 25.67 -6.88
N GLY A 652 13.80 24.36 -6.65
CA GLY A 652 15.05 23.62 -6.49
C GLY A 652 15.70 23.79 -5.10
N TRP A 653 16.68 22.96 -4.80
CA TRP A 653 17.33 22.92 -3.49
C TRP A 653 18.30 24.08 -3.21
N GLY A 654 18.73 24.79 -4.25
CA GLY A 654 19.63 25.95 -4.14
C GLY A 654 18.93 27.27 -3.76
N ASN A 655 17.60 27.31 -3.83
CA ASN A 655 16.80 28.49 -3.53
C ASN A 655 15.94 28.27 -2.28
N ARG A 656 15.50 29.37 -1.66
CA ARG A 656 14.65 29.34 -0.46
C ARG A 656 13.49 30.30 -0.59
N LEU A 657 12.33 29.90 -0.08
CA LEU A 657 11.15 30.75 0.07
C LEU A 657 10.82 30.92 1.55
N ASP A 658 10.55 32.16 1.96
CA ASP A 658 10.15 32.45 3.34
C ASP A 658 8.68 32.06 3.56
N LEU A 659 8.41 31.49 4.73
CA LEU A 659 7.06 31.30 5.23
C LEU A 659 6.65 32.53 6.04
N ALA A 660 5.36 32.86 6.04
CA ALA A 660 4.79 33.92 6.86
C ALA A 660 4.19 33.35 8.15
N PRO A 661 4.33 34.03 9.30
CA PRO A 661 3.70 33.59 10.55
C PRO A 661 2.17 33.80 10.48
N VAL A 662 1.41 32.76 10.78
CA VAL A 662 -0.06 32.77 10.86
C VAL A 662 -0.48 32.08 12.17
N GLY A 663 -0.83 32.88 13.18
CA GLY A 663 -1.14 32.36 14.52
C GLY A 663 0.07 31.69 15.19
N ARG A 664 -0.02 30.40 15.51
CA ARG A 664 1.08 29.58 16.06
C ARG A 664 1.83 28.75 14.99
N ARG A 665 1.56 28.99 13.70
CA ARG A 665 2.13 28.25 12.57
C ARG A 665 2.85 29.20 11.61
N TRP A 666 3.60 28.63 10.69
CA TRP A 666 4.21 29.33 9.56
C TRP A 666 3.61 28.78 8.27
N GLU A 667 3.22 29.63 7.32
CA GLU A 667 2.57 29.23 6.06
C GLU A 667 3.25 29.82 4.82
N LEU A 668 3.32 29.03 3.74
CA LEU A 668 3.61 29.49 2.38
C LEU A 668 2.41 29.16 1.49
N ARG A 669 1.88 30.15 0.78
CA ARG A 669 0.83 29.95 -0.24
C ARG A 669 1.45 30.08 -1.62
N ARG A 670 1.27 29.08 -2.49
CA ARG A 670 1.90 29.06 -3.81
C ARG A 670 1.07 28.26 -4.81
N ASP A 671 0.93 28.80 -6.01
CA ASP A 671 0.33 28.07 -7.12
C ASP A 671 1.35 27.09 -7.73
N MET A 672 1.01 25.80 -7.74
CA MET A 672 1.90 24.74 -8.22
C MET A 672 1.20 23.87 -9.27
N LEU A 673 1.95 23.43 -10.28
CA LEU A 673 1.43 22.49 -11.28
C LEU A 673 1.24 21.10 -10.66
N PRO A 674 0.38 20.24 -11.25
CA PRO A 674 0.25 18.87 -10.83
C PRO A 674 1.58 18.08 -10.89
N GLY A 675 1.94 17.42 -9.80
CA GLY A 675 3.18 16.67 -9.68
C GLY A 675 3.60 16.43 -8.23
N SER A 676 4.63 15.61 -8.06
CA SER A 676 5.28 15.35 -6.78
C SER A 676 6.52 16.21 -6.65
N TYR A 677 6.65 16.92 -5.53
CA TYR A 677 7.71 17.88 -5.28
C TYR A 677 8.37 17.61 -3.93
N PHE A 678 9.66 17.28 -3.94
CA PHE A 678 10.43 17.12 -2.71
C PHE A 678 10.84 18.48 -2.14
N TYR A 679 10.79 18.65 -0.82
CA TYR A 679 11.18 19.88 -0.14
C TYR A 679 11.60 19.62 1.31
N LYS A 680 12.19 20.64 1.93
CA LYS A 680 12.61 20.62 3.34
C LYS A 680 12.54 22.02 3.93
N PHE A 681 12.24 22.11 5.22
CA PHE A 681 12.24 23.38 5.92
C PHE A 681 13.66 23.77 6.35
N VAL A 682 13.88 25.07 6.47
CA VAL A 682 15.08 25.67 7.05
C VAL A 682 14.62 26.59 8.17
N MET A 683 14.78 26.13 9.42
CA MET A 683 14.41 26.88 10.62
C MET A 683 15.66 27.48 11.25
N ASP A 684 15.74 28.81 11.33
CA ASP A 684 16.91 29.53 11.86
C ASP A 684 18.25 29.03 11.26
N GLY A 685 18.24 28.76 9.95
CA GLY A 685 19.39 28.25 9.20
C GLY A 685 19.62 26.73 9.27
N ARG A 686 18.85 25.98 10.06
CA ARG A 686 18.95 24.51 10.18
C ARG A 686 17.96 23.80 9.30
N TRP A 687 18.47 22.89 8.46
CA TRP A 687 17.66 22.04 7.61
C TRP A 687 16.92 20.98 8.43
N THR A 688 15.61 20.91 8.24
CA THR A 688 14.75 20.01 8.99
C THR A 688 13.59 19.56 8.13
N LYS A 689 13.30 18.27 8.17
CA LYS A 689 12.03 17.75 7.64
C LYS A 689 10.95 17.96 8.71
N SER A 690 9.75 18.31 8.30
CA SER A 690 8.59 18.26 9.18
C SER A 690 8.18 16.79 9.34
N PRO A 691 8.09 16.24 10.56
CA PRO A 691 7.56 14.89 10.75
C PRO A 691 6.09 14.79 10.32
N ASP A 692 5.37 15.92 10.30
CA ASP A 692 3.92 16.00 10.07
C ASP A 692 3.55 16.12 8.59
N HIS A 693 4.53 16.24 7.70
CA HIS A 693 4.34 16.32 6.26
C HIS A 693 4.73 14.98 5.61
N PRO A 694 4.08 14.55 4.52
CA PRO A 694 4.47 13.33 3.80
C PRO A 694 5.96 13.34 3.52
N GLN A 695 6.62 12.19 3.67
CA GLN A 695 8.06 12.07 3.47
C GLN A 695 8.32 11.09 2.34
N GLY A 696 9.39 11.35 1.63
CA GLY A 696 9.91 10.43 0.64
C GLY A 696 11.42 10.45 0.71
N PHE A 697 12.00 9.32 0.34
CA PHE A 697 13.42 9.20 0.13
C PHE A 697 13.71 9.46 -1.34
N ASP A 698 14.55 10.44 -1.63
CA ASP A 698 14.92 10.80 -3.00
C ASP A 698 16.18 10.07 -3.50
N GLY A 699 16.59 9.01 -2.79
CA GLY A 699 17.81 8.24 -3.05
C GLY A 699 18.96 8.58 -2.11
N SER A 700 18.89 9.70 -1.38
CA SER A 700 20.01 10.15 -0.53
C SER A 700 19.56 10.80 0.78
N ASN A 701 18.41 11.48 0.81
CA ASN A 701 17.91 12.16 1.99
C ASN A 701 16.42 11.90 2.20
N TRP A 702 16.04 11.79 3.47
CA TRP A 702 14.62 11.90 3.84
C TRP A 702 14.19 13.36 3.77
N ASN A 703 13.28 13.61 2.84
CA ASN A 703 12.72 14.92 2.53
C ASN A 703 11.20 14.86 2.66
N ASN A 704 10.56 16.00 2.82
CA ASN A 704 9.12 16.06 2.70
C ASN A 704 8.71 16.04 1.22
N VAL A 705 7.53 15.52 0.92
CA VAL A 705 6.97 15.41 -0.43
C VAL A 705 5.61 16.09 -0.46
N LEU A 706 5.42 16.95 -1.45
CA LEU A 706 4.15 17.59 -1.74
C LEU A 706 3.62 16.99 -3.04
N ASN A 707 2.46 16.33 -2.96
CA ASN A 707 1.77 15.79 -4.11
C ASN A 707 0.63 16.71 -4.51
N VAL A 708 0.80 17.42 -5.64
CA VAL A 708 -0.23 18.25 -6.24
C VAL A 708 -1.00 17.40 -7.25
N GLN A 709 -2.25 17.05 -6.94
CA GLN A 709 -3.04 16.16 -7.80
C GLN A 709 -3.41 16.80 -9.15
N GLY A 710 -3.44 15.98 -10.19
CA GLY A 710 -3.90 16.33 -11.53
C GLY A 710 -5.26 15.70 -11.84
N TRP A 711 -6.29 16.54 -11.95
CA TRP A 711 -7.64 16.28 -12.50
C TRP A 711 -8.60 15.38 -11.71
N GLU A 712 -9.77 15.97 -11.36
CA GLU A 712 -11.05 15.26 -11.28
C GLU A 712 -11.56 15.03 -12.70
N LYS A 713 -12.11 13.84 -12.99
CA LYS A 713 -12.80 13.57 -14.25
C LYS A 713 -14.10 14.37 -14.29
N THR A 714 -14.20 15.38 -15.16
CA THR A 714 -15.52 15.83 -15.64
C THR A 714 -16.03 14.82 -16.68
N PRO A 715 -17.26 14.31 -16.55
CA PRO A 715 -17.80 13.31 -17.45
C PRO A 715 -18.29 13.96 -18.75
N GLN A 716 -17.43 14.12 -19.77
CA GLN A 716 -17.93 14.49 -21.11
C GLN A 716 -17.04 14.21 -22.33
N SER A 717 -15.92 13.49 -22.25
CA SER A 717 -15.04 13.28 -23.42
C SER A 717 -14.80 11.82 -23.84
N ALA A 718 -15.71 10.89 -23.52
CA ALA A 718 -15.66 9.52 -24.05
C ALA A 718 -16.28 9.37 -25.46
N ASN A 719 -16.84 10.43 -26.04
CA ASN A 719 -17.39 10.40 -27.40
C ASN A 719 -16.62 11.32 -28.34
N ARG A 720 -15.47 10.83 -28.81
CA ARG A 720 -14.95 11.05 -30.18
C ARG A 720 -13.56 10.42 -30.27
N LEU A 721 -13.52 9.21 -30.83
CA LEU A 721 -12.50 8.68 -31.74
C LEU A 721 -12.93 7.24 -32.07
N ASN A 722 -13.84 7.13 -33.05
CA ASN A 722 -13.81 6.01 -34.00
C ASN A 722 -12.74 6.32 -35.04
#